data_AF-A0A9N9XWH7-F1
#
_entry.id   AF-A0A9N9XWH7-F1
#
_cell.length_a   1.000
_cell.length_b   1.000
_cell.length_c   1.000
_cell.angle_alpha   90.00
_cell.angle_beta   90.00
_cell.angle_gamma   90.00
#
_symmetry.space_group_name_H-M   'P 1'
#
loop_
_entity.id
_entity.type
_entity.pdbx_description
1 polymer ?
#
loop_
_entity_poly.entity_id
_entity_poly.type
_entity_poly.pdbx_seq_one_letter_code
_entity_poly.pdbx_strand_id
1 'polypeptide(L)'
;MLNMLLIIKNICFDKEEITETVPLERSLNRIVAEDIHAEESIPSFATSIIDGYAVKKSDGKGIRVVKNVTTAEDKSIDKVLQSGEAKTISMGDPIPAEADAVVPLEDTSVVEYSIDGSEVIKVEIKRAPNYNENIRIIGSDVSKNSLVLKKGERIKHFSLGVLAMLGKTNILVYKRPSIGVISIGNYNCEPKEKLAPGKIRDANRFTLINLLKNYRYKSNDCGIAKDNPDAIKQALEQSFTRNDVIITNSSMGEVDMLKRVLVEDFQATIHFSRVNMKPGKYTTFATLMYNETWKMVFGITGNPFSCAITCVLFVIPALRLMEKSLYERFVPISVPPNSFNIRSLPYNNDDCLEYRLVKVNRTLTTAKEVPRIFIMPVQISFGILTGKYDSSYADKGNVLSSPKLIEEILKEFPSAEISAIKIVPDDLQEIKSTLTEWFDLKINVIFTTGNLPDMIFAMITSSLKIIPIAMLSRPLSGIRDNTMIVNLPGSPEMVSECFGIIKEALPRALELLTEQKKSVVSGHEAILSDSGASVVPTTSSSKVLLSGIRDNTMIVNLPGSPEMVSECLGIIKEALPRALELLTEQKKSVVSGHGAILSDSGASVVPTTSSSKVKLAPLRKYRYPIIDVEFASDCIKDVCSDKEVTTETVPLERSLNRIVAEDIHAEESIPSFPTSFIDGYAVKSSNGKGIRVVKNVATAGDKQPIDEVLQSGEAIRISMGEPIPAGADAVVPLEDTSVVEYSIDGSEVIKVKIKRAPNYNENIRIIGSDVSKNSLVLKKGERIKHFSLGVLAMLGKTNILVYKRPSIGVISIGNYICEPKEKLAPGKIRDANRFTLINLLKNYRYKSNDCGIAKDNPDAIKQALEQSFTCNDVIIISSAMGELDMLKRVLVEDFQATIHFCRIKMKPGKYTTFATLMYNETWKMVFGITGYPSSCAITCILFVIRALRLMEKSPYDGFVPISVPPNSFNIRPLPYNNDDCPEYRLVKVNRTLTGMTTAEDVSRLLSNLDKANGLLIIEPKKKYSSKDSNGDYLYSYNVILFHENYYQ
;
A
#
# COMPACT_ATOMS: atom_id res chain seq x y z
N MET A 1 -2.49 24.97 -9.27
CA MET A 1 -2.21 23.52 -9.41
C MET A 1 -3.49 22.69 -9.37
N LEU A 2 -4.31 22.76 -8.31
CA LEU A 2 -5.55 21.97 -8.19
C LEU A 2 -6.47 22.10 -9.41
N ASN A 3 -6.67 23.32 -9.92
CA ASN A 3 -7.45 23.55 -11.15
C ASN A 3 -6.90 22.80 -12.37
N MET A 4 -5.57 22.70 -12.54
CA MET A 4 -4.97 21.96 -13.65
C MET A 4 -5.15 20.45 -13.49
N LEU A 5 -5.01 19.94 -12.27
CA LEU A 5 -5.30 18.53 -11.97
C LEU A 5 -6.78 18.22 -12.19
N LEU A 6 -7.68 19.16 -11.93
CA LEU A 6 -9.10 19.05 -12.22
C LEU A 6 -9.38 19.03 -13.73
N ILE A 7 -8.72 19.88 -14.51
CA ILE A 7 -8.79 19.86 -15.98
C ILE A 7 -8.34 18.48 -16.51
N ILE A 8 -7.17 18.00 -16.09
CA ILE A 8 -6.66 16.67 -16.46
C ILE A 8 -7.67 15.59 -16.06
N LYS A 9 -8.24 15.67 -14.86
CA LYS A 9 -9.26 14.74 -14.36
C LYS A 9 -10.48 14.72 -15.27
N ASN A 10 -11.11 15.85 -15.52
CA ASN A 10 -12.35 15.92 -16.32
C ASN A 10 -12.12 15.30 -17.70
N ILE A 11 -11.01 15.66 -18.36
CA ILE A 11 -10.61 15.10 -19.65
C ILE A 11 -10.43 13.56 -19.61
N CYS A 12 -9.85 13.02 -18.53
CA CYS A 12 -9.69 11.57 -18.37
C CYS A 12 -10.99 10.83 -18.01
N PHE A 13 -11.96 11.51 -17.39
CA PHE A 13 -13.20 10.90 -16.91
C PHE A 13 -14.25 10.78 -18.02
N ASP A 14 -14.33 11.75 -18.93
CA ASP A 14 -15.32 11.81 -20.03
C ASP A 14 -15.09 10.78 -21.15
N LYS A 15 -14.23 9.78 -20.95
CA LYS A 15 -13.79 8.85 -21.98
C LYS A 15 -14.09 7.40 -21.61
N GLU A 16 -14.41 6.62 -22.65
CA GLU A 16 -14.75 5.20 -22.54
C GLU A 16 -13.64 4.40 -21.84
N GLU A 17 -14.08 3.42 -21.05
CA GLU A 17 -13.19 2.54 -20.30
C GLU A 17 -12.53 1.54 -21.25
N ILE A 18 -11.27 1.80 -21.60
CA ILE A 18 -10.49 0.84 -22.38
C ILE A 18 -9.96 -0.25 -21.44
N THR A 19 -10.47 -1.46 -21.61
CA THR A 19 -10.06 -2.64 -20.84
C THR A 19 -9.30 -3.64 -21.71
N GLU A 20 -8.50 -4.48 -21.08
CA GLU A 20 -7.86 -5.62 -21.73
C GLU A 20 -7.77 -6.80 -20.76
N THR A 21 -7.77 -8.02 -21.31
CA THR A 21 -7.57 -9.24 -20.54
C THR A 21 -6.10 -9.62 -20.56
N VAL A 22 -5.49 -9.77 -19.39
CA VAL A 22 -4.07 -10.14 -19.28
C VAL A 22 -3.87 -11.44 -18.48
N PRO A 23 -2.86 -12.26 -18.84
CA PRO A 23 -2.47 -13.41 -18.03
C PRO A 23 -2.11 -13.01 -16.61
N LEU A 24 -2.40 -13.88 -15.63
CA LEU A 24 -2.16 -13.63 -14.21
C LEU A 24 -0.72 -13.19 -13.94
N GLU A 25 0.28 -13.81 -14.57
CA GLU A 25 1.71 -13.52 -14.41
C GLU A 25 2.10 -12.11 -14.88
N ARG A 26 1.29 -11.53 -15.78
CA ARG A 26 1.47 -10.18 -16.34
C ARG A 26 0.55 -9.14 -15.70
N SER A 27 -0.33 -9.56 -14.78
CA SER A 27 -1.32 -8.70 -14.12
C SER A 27 -0.75 -7.86 -12.97
N LEU A 28 0.48 -8.16 -12.49
CA LEU A 28 1.09 -7.43 -11.37
C LEU A 28 1.14 -5.91 -11.67
N ASN A 29 0.69 -5.10 -10.71
CA ASN A 29 0.58 -3.63 -10.77
C ASN A 29 -0.46 -3.06 -11.73
N ARG A 30 -1.26 -3.90 -12.40
CA ARG A 30 -2.40 -3.47 -13.21
C ARG A 30 -3.57 -3.05 -12.31
N ILE A 31 -4.50 -2.29 -12.86
CA ILE A 31 -5.73 -1.89 -12.17
C ILE A 31 -6.86 -2.79 -12.65
N VAL A 32 -7.58 -3.43 -11.73
CA VAL A 32 -8.69 -4.33 -12.06
C VAL A 32 -9.86 -3.52 -12.62
N ALA A 33 -10.48 -3.98 -13.70
CA ALA A 33 -11.60 -3.29 -14.34
C ALA A 33 -12.99 -3.80 -13.91
N GLU A 34 -13.03 -4.84 -13.08
CA GLU A 34 -14.24 -5.43 -12.52
C GLU A 34 -14.04 -5.83 -11.06
N ASP A 35 -15.13 -6.05 -10.33
CA ASP A 35 -15.07 -6.64 -9.00
C ASP A 35 -14.76 -8.13 -9.12
N ILE A 36 -13.72 -8.61 -8.43
CA ILE A 36 -13.36 -10.02 -8.42
C ILE A 36 -13.89 -10.64 -7.14
N HIS A 37 -14.83 -11.57 -7.31
CA HIS A 37 -15.39 -12.38 -6.22
C HIS A 37 -14.79 -13.78 -6.21
N ALA A 38 -14.75 -14.38 -5.02
CA ALA A 38 -14.37 -15.78 -4.86
C ALA A 38 -15.51 -16.71 -5.30
N GLU A 39 -15.28 -17.55 -6.31
CA GLU A 39 -16.28 -18.52 -6.77
C GLU A 39 -16.42 -19.73 -5.83
N GLU A 40 -15.37 -20.00 -5.07
CA GLU A 40 -15.28 -21.11 -4.12
C GLU A 40 -14.62 -20.65 -2.81
N SER A 41 -14.88 -21.40 -1.75
CA SER A 41 -14.20 -21.20 -0.47
C SER A 41 -12.75 -21.67 -0.54
N ILE A 42 -11.84 -20.92 0.08
CA ILE A 42 -10.44 -21.30 0.25
C ILE A 42 -10.11 -21.42 1.74
N PRO A 43 -9.62 -22.59 2.21
CA PRO A 43 -9.55 -23.85 1.46
C PRO A 43 -10.95 -24.39 1.14
N SER A 44 -11.06 -25.23 0.10
CA SER A 44 -12.32 -25.83 -0.34
C SER A 44 -12.75 -27.02 0.53
N PHE A 45 -11.81 -27.60 1.28
CA PHE A 45 -12.02 -28.64 2.28
C PHE A 45 -11.18 -28.34 3.53
N ALA A 46 -11.50 -28.93 4.67
CA ALA A 46 -10.73 -28.76 5.88
C ALA A 46 -9.33 -29.36 5.72
N THR A 47 -8.28 -28.62 6.13
CA THR A 47 -6.89 -29.06 5.98
C THR A 47 -6.12 -28.93 7.29
N SER A 48 -5.09 -29.76 7.48
CA SER A 48 -4.22 -29.64 8.67
C SER A 48 -3.29 -28.43 8.59
N ILE A 49 -3.11 -27.72 9.71
CA ILE A 49 -2.17 -26.60 9.84
C ILE A 49 -0.75 -27.07 10.14
N ILE A 50 -0.61 -28.28 10.72
CA ILE A 50 0.66 -28.84 11.20
C ILE A 50 0.76 -30.33 10.86
N ASP A 51 1.94 -30.91 11.02
CA ASP A 51 2.09 -32.37 11.02
C ASP A 51 1.65 -32.94 12.37
N GLY A 52 0.97 -34.08 12.33
CA GLY A 52 0.46 -34.68 13.55
C GLY A 52 -0.45 -35.87 13.31
N TYR A 53 -1.37 -36.06 14.26
CA TYR A 53 -2.38 -37.09 14.21
C TYR A 53 -3.76 -36.46 14.26
N ALA A 54 -4.57 -36.70 13.22
CA ALA A 54 -5.99 -36.38 13.22
C ALA A 54 -6.72 -37.34 14.17
N VAL A 55 -7.49 -36.79 15.10
CA VAL A 55 -8.18 -37.51 16.18
C VAL A 55 -9.57 -36.95 16.41
N LYS A 56 -10.39 -37.69 17.13
CA LYS A 56 -11.63 -37.18 17.74
C LYS A 56 -11.35 -36.58 19.11
N LYS A 57 -11.77 -35.35 19.33
CA LYS A 57 -11.74 -34.63 20.61
C LYS A 57 -12.52 -35.37 21.68
N SER A 58 -13.61 -36.05 21.31
CA SER A 58 -14.40 -36.89 22.23
C SER A 58 -13.58 -37.97 22.93
N ASP A 59 -12.51 -38.45 22.29
CA ASP A 59 -11.72 -39.54 22.82
C ASP A 59 -10.70 -39.05 23.88
N GLY A 60 -10.48 -37.74 23.98
CA GLY A 60 -9.62 -37.11 24.98
C GLY A 60 -8.14 -37.54 24.89
N LYS A 61 -7.50 -37.70 26.06
CA LYS A 61 -6.11 -38.18 26.21
C LYS A 61 -6.08 -39.71 26.14
N GLY A 62 -5.03 -40.30 25.57
CA GLY A 62 -4.80 -41.75 25.63
C GLY A 62 -4.22 -42.36 24.36
N ILE A 63 -4.12 -43.68 24.33
CA ILE A 63 -3.58 -44.44 23.20
C ILE A 63 -4.62 -44.53 22.09
N ARG A 64 -4.17 -44.39 20.85
CA ARG A 64 -4.95 -44.51 19.62
C ARG A 64 -4.31 -45.52 18.69
N VAL A 65 -5.13 -46.26 17.97
CA VAL A 65 -4.68 -47.10 16.86
C VAL A 65 -4.50 -46.22 15.63
N VAL A 66 -3.30 -46.19 15.08
CA VAL A 66 -2.97 -45.40 13.90
C VAL A 66 -3.32 -46.21 12.66
N LYS A 67 -4.26 -45.70 11.85
CA LYS A 67 -4.53 -46.24 10.52
C LYS A 67 -3.62 -45.58 9.50
N ASN A 68 -2.62 -46.30 9.02
CA ASN A 68 -1.75 -45.86 7.93
C ASN A 68 -2.42 -46.09 6.57
N VAL A 69 -2.06 -45.24 5.61
CA VAL A 69 -2.41 -45.39 4.20
C VAL A 69 -1.10 -45.56 3.44
N THR A 70 -0.96 -46.71 2.78
CA THR A 70 0.26 -47.16 2.08
C THR A 70 0.40 -46.63 0.65
N THR A 71 -0.57 -45.92 0.09
CA THR A 71 -0.48 -45.39 -1.29
C THR A 71 -1.14 -44.02 -1.48
N ALA A 72 -0.54 -43.20 -2.35
CA ALA A 72 -0.97 -41.83 -2.66
C ALA A 72 -2.38 -41.71 -3.27
N GLU A 73 -3.01 -42.83 -3.66
CA GLU A 73 -4.35 -42.89 -4.24
C GLU A 73 -5.47 -43.05 -3.19
N ASP A 74 -5.12 -43.39 -1.95
CA ASP A 74 -6.08 -43.77 -0.91
C ASP A 74 -6.30 -42.63 0.12
N LYS A 75 -5.97 -41.38 -0.30
CA LYS A 75 -6.31 -40.10 0.38
C LYS A 75 -7.77 -39.67 0.11
N SER A 76 -8.71 -40.62 0.05
CA SER A 76 -10.12 -40.25 -0.05
C SER A 76 -10.57 -39.56 1.24
N ILE A 77 -11.29 -38.44 1.07
CA ILE A 77 -11.97 -37.71 2.16
C ILE A 77 -13.01 -38.62 2.84
N ASP A 78 -13.42 -39.70 2.16
CA ASP A 78 -14.55 -40.57 2.50
C ASP A 78 -14.26 -41.64 3.59
N LYS A 79 -13.01 -41.82 4.03
CA LYS A 79 -12.70 -42.74 5.14
C LYS A 79 -12.98 -42.08 6.49
N VAL A 80 -14.11 -42.46 7.09
CA VAL A 80 -14.57 -42.04 8.42
C VAL A 80 -13.61 -42.51 9.51
N LEU A 81 -13.11 -41.56 10.32
CA LEU A 81 -12.32 -41.88 11.52
C LEU A 81 -13.25 -42.42 12.61
N GLN A 82 -12.94 -43.58 13.21
CA GLN A 82 -13.72 -44.13 14.32
C GLN A 82 -13.16 -43.68 15.69
N SER A 83 -13.95 -43.83 16.76
CA SER A 83 -13.48 -43.51 18.12
C SER A 83 -12.36 -44.48 18.53
N GLY A 84 -11.31 -43.96 19.14
CA GLY A 84 -10.10 -44.71 19.50
C GLY A 84 -9.07 -44.82 18.38
N GLU A 85 -9.36 -44.27 17.19
CA GLU A 85 -8.46 -44.25 16.04
C GLU A 85 -7.76 -42.90 15.88
N ALA A 86 -6.58 -42.93 15.28
CA ALA A 86 -5.85 -41.77 14.83
C ALA A 86 -5.40 -41.98 13.38
N LYS A 87 -5.29 -40.89 12.63
CA LYS A 87 -4.71 -40.92 11.27
C LYS A 87 -3.54 -39.97 11.19
N THR A 88 -2.40 -40.47 10.71
CA THR A 88 -1.22 -39.64 10.43
C THR A 88 -1.60 -38.61 9.36
N ILE A 89 -1.33 -37.33 9.64
CA ILE A 89 -1.67 -36.23 8.74
C ILE A 89 -0.49 -35.27 8.64
N SER A 90 -0.16 -34.86 7.42
CA SER A 90 0.86 -33.84 7.17
C SER A 90 0.20 -32.47 7.04
N MET A 91 0.99 -31.41 7.18
CA MET A 91 0.54 -30.05 6.92
C MET A 91 -0.06 -29.93 5.51
N GLY A 92 -1.27 -29.39 5.41
CA GLY A 92 -2.00 -29.21 4.15
C GLY A 92 -2.81 -30.43 3.70
N ASP A 93 -2.65 -31.60 4.33
CA ASP A 93 -3.47 -32.78 4.01
C ASP A 93 -4.94 -32.55 4.40
N PRO A 94 -5.90 -33.17 3.67
CA PRO A 94 -7.32 -33.12 4.02
C PRO A 94 -7.58 -33.77 5.38
N ILE A 95 -8.40 -33.12 6.21
CA ILE A 95 -8.87 -33.69 7.46
C ILE A 95 -9.84 -34.86 7.14
N PRO A 96 -9.64 -36.06 7.73
CA PRO A 96 -10.55 -37.18 7.56
C PRO A 96 -11.97 -36.86 8.06
N ALA A 97 -12.99 -37.48 7.46
CA ALA A 97 -14.35 -37.36 7.97
C ALA A 97 -14.44 -37.79 9.45
N GLU A 98 -15.22 -37.05 10.24
CA GLU A 98 -15.38 -37.18 11.70
C GLU A 98 -14.17 -36.80 12.57
N ALA A 99 -13.03 -36.39 12.00
CA ALA A 99 -11.93 -35.83 12.80
C ALA A 99 -12.16 -34.34 13.06
N ASP A 100 -12.02 -33.91 14.31
CA ASP A 100 -12.27 -32.53 14.77
C ASP A 100 -11.08 -31.89 15.48
N ALA A 101 -9.93 -32.58 15.53
CA ALA A 101 -8.66 -31.99 15.97
C ALA A 101 -7.45 -32.67 15.32
N VAL A 102 -6.35 -31.91 15.19
CA VAL A 102 -5.02 -32.46 14.86
C VAL A 102 -4.07 -32.20 16.03
N VAL A 103 -3.55 -33.27 16.61
CA VAL A 103 -2.58 -33.19 17.72
C VAL A 103 -1.16 -33.09 17.15
N PRO A 104 -0.36 -32.08 17.56
CA PRO A 104 1.04 -31.93 17.15
C PRO A 104 1.89 -33.16 17.50
N LEU A 105 2.88 -33.51 16.67
CA LEU A 105 3.79 -34.63 16.93
C LEU A 105 4.49 -34.53 18.30
N GLU A 106 4.83 -33.32 18.74
CA GLU A 106 5.45 -33.04 20.05
C GLU A 106 4.56 -33.42 21.25
N ASP A 107 3.24 -33.34 21.06
CA ASP A 107 2.22 -33.74 22.03
C ASP A 107 1.83 -35.23 21.92
N THR A 108 2.63 -36.03 21.20
CA THR A 108 2.43 -37.46 21.04
C THR A 108 3.64 -38.30 21.43
N SER A 109 3.41 -39.56 21.77
CA SER A 109 4.44 -40.60 21.98
C SER A 109 4.10 -41.81 21.12
N VAL A 110 5.02 -42.33 20.32
CA VAL A 110 4.79 -43.60 19.62
C VAL A 110 4.86 -44.73 20.63
N VAL A 111 3.82 -45.56 20.67
CA VAL A 111 3.68 -46.70 21.59
C VAL A 111 4.11 -48.00 20.91
N GLU A 112 3.74 -48.17 19.64
CA GLU A 112 3.96 -49.42 18.90
C GLU A 112 4.27 -49.13 17.43
N TYR A 113 5.28 -49.82 16.90
CA TYR A 113 5.66 -49.82 15.49
C TYR A 113 5.31 -51.15 14.83
N SER A 114 5.19 -51.15 13.50
CA SER A 114 5.14 -52.36 12.68
C SER A 114 6.38 -53.23 12.84
N ILE A 115 6.25 -54.49 12.44
CA ILE A 115 7.29 -55.53 12.62
C ILE A 115 8.59 -55.17 11.90
N ASP A 116 8.50 -54.47 10.77
CA ASP A 116 9.61 -53.92 9.97
C ASP A 116 10.07 -52.53 10.46
N GLY A 117 9.40 -51.94 11.45
CA GLY A 117 9.73 -50.64 12.03
C GLY A 117 9.39 -49.45 11.14
N SER A 118 8.73 -49.68 10.00
CA SER A 118 8.43 -48.65 8.99
C SER A 118 7.23 -47.78 9.37
N GLU A 119 6.30 -48.31 10.16
CA GLU A 119 4.98 -47.72 10.38
C GLU A 119 4.62 -47.61 11.86
N VAL A 120 3.91 -46.55 12.22
CA VAL A 120 3.36 -46.39 13.58
C VAL A 120 2.02 -47.11 13.64
N ILE A 121 1.85 -48.05 14.58
CA ILE A 121 0.59 -48.79 14.81
C ILE A 121 -0.20 -48.17 15.97
N LYS A 122 0.48 -47.71 17.03
CA LYS A 122 -0.18 -47.04 18.16
C LYS A 122 0.56 -45.77 18.55
N VAL A 123 -0.23 -44.73 18.82
CA VAL A 123 0.26 -43.44 19.31
C VAL A 123 -0.48 -43.06 20.59
N GLU A 124 0.25 -42.60 21.58
CA GLU A 124 -0.29 -41.98 22.77
C GLU A 124 -0.42 -40.48 22.55
N ILE A 125 -1.62 -39.96 22.76
CA ILE A 125 -1.94 -38.54 22.80
C ILE A 125 -1.70 -38.05 24.24
N LYS A 126 -0.75 -37.13 24.44
CA LYS A 126 -0.31 -36.70 25.79
C LYS A 126 -1.24 -35.71 26.48
N ARG A 127 -2.01 -34.94 25.69
CA ARG A 127 -2.99 -33.96 26.17
C ARG A 127 -4.30 -34.07 25.41
N ALA A 128 -5.42 -33.80 26.08
CA ALA A 128 -6.71 -33.72 25.41
C ALA A 128 -6.71 -32.55 24.39
N PRO A 129 -7.05 -32.80 23.12
CA PRO A 129 -7.11 -31.73 22.12
C PRO A 129 -8.38 -30.89 22.26
N ASN A 130 -8.33 -29.66 21.75
CA ASN A 130 -9.49 -28.77 21.62
C ASN A 130 -10.23 -29.01 20.30
N TYR A 131 -11.50 -28.60 20.25
CA TYR A 131 -12.29 -28.65 19.02
C TYR A 131 -11.71 -27.69 17.97
N ASN A 132 -11.61 -28.13 16.71
CA ASN A 132 -10.95 -27.45 15.59
C ASN A 132 -9.47 -27.12 15.84
N GLU A 133 -8.83 -27.79 16.79
CA GLU A 133 -7.42 -27.53 17.08
C GLU A 133 -6.55 -27.91 15.88
N ASN A 134 -5.71 -26.97 15.44
CA ASN A 134 -4.81 -27.13 14.30
C ASN A 134 -5.48 -27.53 12.97
N ILE A 135 -6.78 -27.24 12.83
CA ILE A 135 -7.54 -27.42 11.58
C ILE A 135 -7.79 -26.07 10.92
N ARG A 136 -7.52 -25.99 9.61
CA ARG A 136 -7.92 -24.90 8.73
C ARG A 136 -9.28 -25.24 8.13
N ILE A 137 -10.32 -24.64 8.69
CA ILE A 137 -11.71 -24.87 8.27
C ILE A 137 -11.98 -24.30 6.88
N ILE A 138 -13.03 -24.81 6.22
CA ILE A 138 -13.45 -24.40 4.89
C ILE A 138 -13.73 -22.90 4.86
N GLY A 139 -13.17 -22.20 3.86
CA GLY A 139 -13.40 -20.76 3.68
C GLY A 139 -12.77 -19.84 4.72
N SER A 140 -11.89 -20.36 5.58
CA SER A 140 -11.19 -19.58 6.61
C SER A 140 -10.22 -18.53 6.06
N ASP A 141 -9.74 -18.68 4.82
CA ASP A 141 -8.97 -17.61 4.16
C ASP A 141 -9.87 -16.76 3.29
N VAL A 142 -10.58 -17.39 2.35
CA VAL A 142 -11.49 -16.69 1.45
C VAL A 142 -12.82 -17.41 1.49
N SER A 143 -13.86 -16.73 1.94
CA SER A 143 -15.21 -17.28 1.92
C SER A 143 -15.78 -17.20 0.50
N LYS A 144 -16.57 -18.19 0.10
CA LYS A 144 -17.30 -18.15 -1.17
C LYS A 144 -18.11 -16.86 -1.30
N ASN A 145 -18.14 -16.29 -2.50
CA ASN A 145 -18.78 -15.02 -2.89
C ASN A 145 -18.19 -13.75 -2.27
N SER A 146 -17.19 -13.86 -1.39
CA SER A 146 -16.53 -12.67 -0.83
C SER A 146 -15.81 -11.86 -1.91
N LEU A 147 -15.79 -10.53 -1.73
CA LEU A 147 -15.05 -9.62 -2.60
C LEU A 147 -13.55 -9.74 -2.30
N VAL A 148 -12.77 -10.07 -3.32
CA VAL A 148 -11.31 -10.28 -3.22
C VAL A 148 -10.55 -9.04 -3.65
N LEU A 149 -10.94 -8.44 -4.78
CA LEU A 149 -10.43 -7.17 -5.29
C LEU A 149 -11.59 -6.34 -5.84
N LYS A 150 -11.60 -5.05 -5.53
CA LYS A 150 -12.60 -4.12 -6.06
C LYS A 150 -12.16 -3.53 -7.40
N LYS A 151 -13.10 -3.26 -8.30
CA LYS A 151 -12.90 -2.47 -9.53
C LYS A 151 -12.15 -1.17 -9.20
N GLY A 152 -11.09 -0.87 -9.94
CA GLY A 152 -10.22 0.28 -9.72
C GLY A 152 -9.08 0.05 -8.71
N GLU A 153 -9.02 -1.12 -8.05
CA GLU A 153 -7.90 -1.49 -7.19
C GLU A 153 -6.69 -1.97 -8.00
N ARG A 154 -5.50 -1.70 -7.46
CA ARG A 154 -4.24 -2.16 -8.04
C ARG A 154 -3.93 -3.58 -7.57
N ILE A 155 -3.68 -4.49 -8.50
CA ILE A 155 -3.20 -5.85 -8.21
C ILE A 155 -1.79 -5.75 -7.62
N LYS A 156 -1.64 -6.12 -6.35
CA LYS A 156 -0.37 -6.13 -5.63
C LYS A 156 0.22 -7.56 -5.58
N HIS A 157 1.39 -7.69 -4.96
CA HIS A 157 2.19 -8.91 -4.95
C HIS A 157 1.48 -10.09 -4.29
N PHE A 158 0.74 -9.84 -3.19
CA PHE A 158 0.06 -10.90 -2.46
C PHE A 158 -1.34 -11.18 -2.99
N SER A 159 -2.04 -10.16 -3.49
CA SER A 159 -3.29 -10.30 -4.23
C SER A 159 -3.18 -11.32 -5.38
N LEU A 160 -2.04 -11.34 -6.08
CA LEU A 160 -1.80 -12.28 -7.19
C LEU A 160 -1.76 -13.74 -6.71
N GLY A 161 -1.22 -14.01 -5.53
CA GLY A 161 -1.26 -15.34 -4.92
C GLY A 161 -2.69 -15.78 -4.56
N VAL A 162 -3.53 -14.86 -4.08
CA VAL A 162 -4.96 -15.14 -3.83
C VAL A 162 -5.69 -15.44 -5.14
N LEU A 163 -5.43 -14.66 -6.20
CA LEU A 163 -6.00 -14.89 -7.53
C LEU A 163 -5.57 -16.26 -8.11
N ALA A 164 -4.32 -16.67 -7.89
CA ALA A 164 -3.83 -18.01 -8.25
C ALA A 164 -4.60 -19.11 -7.48
N MET A 165 -4.84 -18.92 -6.17
CA MET A 165 -5.62 -19.87 -5.36
C MET A 165 -7.05 -20.04 -5.86
N LEU A 166 -7.66 -18.96 -6.36
CA LEU A 166 -8.98 -18.95 -6.98
C LEU A 166 -9.01 -19.52 -8.39
N GLY A 167 -7.85 -19.90 -8.96
CA GLY A 167 -7.75 -20.43 -10.32
C GLY A 167 -7.95 -19.38 -11.41
N LYS A 168 -7.79 -18.10 -11.09
CA LYS A 168 -7.90 -17.02 -12.09
C LYS A 168 -6.64 -16.99 -12.95
N THR A 169 -6.74 -17.44 -14.20
CA THR A 169 -5.60 -17.44 -15.14
C THR A 169 -5.48 -16.14 -15.92
N ASN A 170 -6.59 -15.42 -16.08
CA ASN A 170 -6.68 -14.17 -16.82
C ASN A 170 -7.48 -13.16 -15.99
N ILE A 171 -7.06 -11.91 -16.00
CA ILE A 171 -7.70 -10.83 -15.24
C ILE A 171 -8.08 -9.70 -16.19
N LEU A 172 -9.33 -9.24 -16.09
CA LEU A 172 -9.79 -8.05 -16.80
C LEU A 172 -9.25 -6.80 -16.09
N VAL A 173 -8.46 -6.02 -16.80
CA VAL A 173 -7.76 -4.84 -16.26
C VAL A 173 -7.96 -3.64 -17.17
N TYR A 174 -7.83 -2.44 -16.61
CA TYR A 174 -7.77 -1.23 -17.43
C TYR A 174 -6.49 -1.23 -18.25
N LYS A 175 -6.60 -0.96 -19.56
CA LYS A 175 -5.47 -0.91 -20.48
C LYS A 175 -4.51 0.18 -20.03
N ARG A 176 -3.21 -0.15 -19.97
CA ARG A 176 -2.21 0.86 -19.63
C ARG A 176 -1.99 1.80 -20.81
N PRO A 177 -1.87 3.11 -20.57
CA PRO A 177 -1.45 4.03 -21.61
C PRO A 177 -0.03 3.69 -22.06
N SER A 178 0.20 3.71 -23.37
CA SER A 178 1.52 3.69 -23.97
C SER A 178 2.15 5.09 -23.92
N ILE A 179 3.42 5.18 -23.52
CA ILE A 179 4.06 6.45 -23.20
C ILE A 179 5.32 6.61 -24.04
N GLY A 180 5.46 7.71 -24.76
CA GLY A 180 6.68 8.10 -25.48
C GLY A 180 7.39 9.25 -24.79
N VAL A 181 8.71 9.18 -24.68
CA VAL A 181 9.54 10.29 -24.19
C VAL A 181 10.47 10.74 -25.30
N ILE A 182 10.38 12.01 -25.66
CA ILE A 182 11.21 12.67 -26.67
C ILE A 182 11.91 13.89 -26.07
N SER A 183 13.12 14.18 -26.51
CA SER A 183 13.76 15.46 -26.24
C SER A 183 13.81 16.30 -27.51
N ILE A 184 13.44 17.57 -27.43
CA ILE A 184 13.55 18.56 -28.50
C ILE A 184 14.71 19.50 -28.16
N GLY A 185 15.63 19.70 -29.09
CA GLY A 185 16.71 20.67 -28.91
C GLY A 185 17.84 20.51 -29.90
N ASN A 186 18.48 21.61 -30.23
CA ASN A 186 19.58 21.63 -31.20
C ASN A 186 20.96 21.29 -30.60
N TYR A 187 21.08 21.24 -29.27
CA TYR A 187 22.37 21.09 -28.57
C TYR A 187 22.51 19.77 -27.82
N ASN A 188 21.45 18.97 -27.80
CA ASN A 188 21.44 17.68 -27.12
C ASN A 188 22.17 16.64 -27.98
N CYS A 189 23.02 15.84 -27.36
CA CYS A 189 23.61 14.64 -27.94
C CYS A 189 23.28 13.40 -27.10
N GLU A 190 23.46 12.21 -27.70
CA GLU A 190 23.26 10.97 -26.95
C GLU A 190 24.34 10.82 -25.87
N PRO A 191 24.03 10.26 -24.67
CA PRO A 191 25.04 10.12 -23.61
C PRO A 191 26.28 9.30 -24.01
N LYS A 192 26.16 8.45 -25.03
CA LYS A 192 27.24 7.60 -25.56
C LYS A 192 28.17 8.34 -26.51
N GLU A 193 27.76 9.50 -27.02
CA GLU A 193 28.55 10.29 -27.96
C GLU A 193 29.63 11.10 -27.24
N LYS A 194 30.76 11.32 -27.93
CA LYS A 194 31.78 12.27 -27.45
C LYS A 194 31.20 13.68 -27.49
N LEU A 195 31.39 14.42 -26.42
CA LEU A 195 30.88 15.79 -26.29
C LEU A 195 31.61 16.70 -27.28
N ALA A 196 30.92 17.16 -28.32
CA ALA A 196 31.43 18.21 -29.20
C ALA A 196 31.31 19.59 -28.51
N PRO A 197 32.16 20.59 -28.88
CA PRO A 197 32.05 21.94 -28.35
C PRO A 197 30.62 22.50 -28.45
N GLY A 198 30.12 23.07 -27.34
CA GLY A 198 28.79 23.66 -27.23
C GLY A 198 27.60 22.70 -27.19
N LYS A 199 27.83 21.37 -27.27
CA LYS A 199 26.78 20.35 -27.05
C LYS A 199 26.68 19.96 -25.57
N ILE A 200 25.51 19.45 -25.17
CA ILE A 200 25.23 18.86 -23.86
C ILE A 200 24.64 17.45 -24.04
N ARG A 201 24.90 16.53 -23.11
CA ARG A 201 24.28 15.18 -23.15
C ARG A 201 22.82 15.25 -22.68
N ASP A 202 21.93 14.58 -23.39
CA ASP A 202 20.52 14.50 -23.00
C ASP A 202 20.33 13.68 -21.71
N ALA A 203 20.10 14.39 -20.61
CA ALA A 203 19.76 13.79 -19.32
C ALA A 203 18.26 13.81 -19.01
N ASN A 204 17.46 14.58 -19.75
CA ASN A 204 16.03 14.74 -19.49
C ASN A 204 15.29 13.44 -19.81
N ARG A 205 15.48 12.91 -21.02
CA ARG A 205 14.84 11.66 -21.46
C ARG A 205 15.22 10.49 -20.58
N PHE A 206 16.50 10.35 -20.25
CA PHE A 206 16.99 9.32 -19.31
C PHE A 206 16.37 9.47 -17.92
N THR A 207 16.28 10.68 -17.39
CA THR A 207 15.66 10.94 -16.08
C THR A 207 14.18 10.57 -16.10
N LEU A 208 13.43 10.99 -17.12
CA LEU A 208 12.00 10.74 -17.27
C LEU A 208 11.67 9.25 -17.45
N ILE A 209 12.38 8.56 -18.35
CA ILE A 209 12.19 7.11 -18.57
C ILE A 209 12.43 6.33 -17.26
N ASN A 210 13.49 6.67 -16.53
CA ASN A 210 13.80 5.99 -15.26
C ASN A 210 12.84 6.38 -14.13
N LEU A 211 12.37 7.62 -14.11
CA LEU A 211 11.34 8.08 -13.17
C LEU A 211 10.01 7.35 -13.40
N LEU A 212 9.55 7.27 -14.66
CA LEU A 212 8.36 6.51 -15.05
C LEU A 212 8.49 5.04 -14.65
N LYS A 213 9.67 4.43 -14.90
CA LYS A 213 9.99 3.06 -14.47
C LYS A 213 9.91 2.89 -12.95
N ASN A 214 10.35 3.88 -12.17
CA ASN A 214 10.21 3.88 -10.70
C ASN A 214 8.73 3.91 -10.27
N TYR A 215 7.88 4.64 -11.01
CA TYR A 215 6.42 4.62 -10.85
C TYR A 215 5.72 3.44 -11.55
N ARG A 216 6.47 2.43 -12.03
CA ARG A 216 5.99 1.18 -12.63
C ARG A 216 5.33 1.35 -14.01
N TYR A 217 5.58 2.47 -14.68
CA TYR A 217 5.21 2.72 -16.07
C TYR A 217 6.38 2.36 -17.00
N LYS A 218 6.05 1.75 -18.14
CA LYS A 218 7.00 1.55 -19.23
C LYS A 218 6.84 2.70 -20.20
N SER A 219 7.95 3.18 -20.75
CA SER A 219 7.96 4.22 -21.76
C SER A 219 8.88 3.84 -22.90
N ASN A 220 8.50 4.27 -24.09
CA ASN A 220 9.28 4.18 -25.30
C ASN A 220 10.22 5.38 -25.37
N ASP A 221 11.44 5.09 -25.76
CA ASP A 221 12.44 6.09 -26.06
C ASP A 221 12.25 6.55 -27.51
N CYS A 222 11.81 7.80 -27.69
CA CYS A 222 11.56 8.39 -29.01
C CYS A 222 12.74 9.21 -29.54
N GLY A 223 13.88 9.21 -28.85
CA GLY A 223 15.10 9.90 -29.27
C GLY A 223 15.06 11.42 -29.11
N ILE A 224 15.84 12.10 -29.95
CA ILE A 224 16.05 13.55 -29.94
C ILE A 224 15.60 14.15 -31.27
N ALA A 225 14.69 15.12 -31.23
CA ALA A 225 14.31 15.94 -32.38
C ALA A 225 15.03 17.28 -32.37
N LYS A 226 15.36 17.79 -33.56
CA LYS A 226 15.86 19.16 -33.74
C LYS A 226 14.72 20.15 -33.47
N ASP A 227 15.07 21.33 -32.98
CA ASP A 227 14.11 22.39 -32.66
C ASP A 227 13.74 23.18 -33.92
N ASN A 228 13.03 22.51 -34.83
CA ASN A 228 12.41 23.12 -36.02
C ASN A 228 11.06 22.43 -36.32
N PRO A 229 10.12 23.11 -37.00
CA PRO A 229 8.77 22.60 -37.20
C PRO A 229 8.72 21.21 -37.86
N ASP A 230 9.47 21.00 -38.95
CA ASP A 230 9.43 19.75 -39.72
C ASP A 230 9.96 18.55 -38.92
N ALA A 231 11.08 18.73 -38.21
CA ALA A 231 11.68 17.69 -37.38
C ALA A 231 10.80 17.35 -36.17
N ILE A 232 10.21 18.36 -35.53
CA ILE A 232 9.26 18.15 -34.42
C ILE A 232 8.03 17.41 -34.93
N LYS A 233 7.45 17.82 -36.06
CA LYS A 233 6.30 17.17 -36.69
C LYS A 233 6.57 15.71 -37.00
N GLN A 234 7.67 15.41 -37.71
CA GLN A 234 8.04 14.04 -38.06
C GLN A 234 8.21 13.16 -36.81
N ALA A 235 8.87 13.69 -35.77
CA ALA A 235 9.10 12.94 -34.54
C ALA A 235 7.80 12.73 -33.74
N LEU A 236 6.89 13.71 -33.76
CA LEU A 236 5.55 13.58 -33.17
C LEU A 236 4.69 12.56 -33.91
N GLU A 237 4.66 12.54 -35.25
CA GLU A 237 3.92 11.55 -36.05
C GLU A 237 4.37 10.11 -35.74
N GLN A 238 5.69 9.89 -35.72
CA GLN A 238 6.27 8.59 -35.34
C GLN A 238 5.89 8.21 -33.91
N SER A 239 5.87 9.19 -33.00
CA SER A 239 5.55 8.98 -31.59
C SER A 239 4.06 8.71 -31.37
N PHE A 240 3.15 9.45 -32.01
CA PHE A 240 1.69 9.26 -31.91
C PHE A 240 1.24 7.91 -32.46
N THR A 241 1.96 7.36 -33.44
CA THR A 241 1.65 6.03 -33.98
C THR A 241 1.79 4.92 -32.93
N ARG A 242 2.69 5.08 -31.95
CA ARG A 242 3.05 4.03 -30.98
C ARG A 242 2.66 4.33 -29.53
N ASN A 243 2.23 5.56 -29.25
CA ASN A 243 2.03 6.06 -27.90
C ASN A 243 0.71 6.81 -27.75
N ASP A 244 0.10 6.71 -26.58
CA ASP A 244 -1.11 7.44 -26.18
C ASP A 244 -0.74 8.76 -25.46
N VAL A 245 0.40 8.76 -24.76
CA VAL A 245 0.92 9.91 -24.02
C VAL A 245 2.32 10.24 -24.49
N ILE A 246 2.56 11.47 -24.93
CA ILE A 246 3.88 11.98 -25.28
C ILE A 246 4.36 12.93 -24.19
N ILE A 247 5.59 12.71 -23.73
CA ILE A 247 6.29 13.60 -22.81
C ILE A 247 7.48 14.15 -23.57
N THR A 248 7.50 15.47 -23.72
CA THR A 248 8.57 16.19 -24.41
C THR A 248 9.02 17.36 -23.56
N ASN A 249 10.23 17.85 -23.75
CA ASN A 249 10.54 19.19 -23.25
C ASN A 249 9.85 20.28 -24.09
N SER A 250 9.43 21.37 -23.44
CA SER A 250 8.93 22.61 -24.04
C SER A 250 9.96 23.73 -23.86
N SER A 251 10.11 24.59 -24.87
CA SER A 251 10.94 25.80 -24.82
C SER A 251 10.11 27.02 -24.40
N MET A 252 10.77 28.06 -23.85
CA MET A 252 10.09 29.29 -23.42
C MET A 252 10.28 30.38 -24.47
N GLY A 253 9.35 30.44 -25.43
CA GLY A 253 9.33 31.47 -26.47
C GLY A 253 7.92 32.00 -26.77
N GLU A 254 7.85 33.22 -27.32
CA GLU A 254 6.63 33.75 -27.95
C GLU A 254 6.23 32.93 -29.19
N VAL A 255 7.20 32.27 -29.81
CA VAL A 255 7.03 31.23 -30.85
C VAL A 255 7.59 29.91 -30.33
N ASP A 256 6.86 29.26 -29.41
CA ASP A 256 7.18 27.89 -29.00
C ASP A 256 6.84 26.95 -30.17
N MET A 257 7.87 26.45 -30.86
CA MET A 257 7.74 25.61 -32.06
C MET A 257 6.91 24.35 -31.79
N LEU A 258 7.01 23.77 -30.58
CA LEU A 258 6.18 22.63 -30.20
C LEU A 258 4.71 23.03 -30.17
N LYS A 259 4.35 24.15 -29.53
CA LYS A 259 2.96 24.60 -29.47
C LYS A 259 2.42 24.94 -30.84
N ARG A 260 3.25 25.58 -31.68
CA ARG A 260 2.91 25.90 -33.06
C ARG A 260 2.57 24.63 -33.85
N VAL A 261 3.47 23.65 -33.87
CA VAL A 261 3.25 22.36 -34.55
C VAL A 261 2.01 21.65 -33.99
N LEU A 262 1.83 21.63 -32.67
CA LEU A 262 0.64 21.03 -32.04
C LEU A 262 -0.67 21.67 -32.53
N VAL A 263 -0.74 23.00 -32.64
CA VAL A 263 -1.95 23.71 -33.04
C VAL A 263 -2.14 23.73 -34.56
N GLU A 264 -1.10 24.09 -35.32
CA GLU A 264 -1.18 24.28 -36.78
C GLU A 264 -1.22 22.94 -37.53
N ASP A 265 -0.36 21.98 -37.18
CA ASP A 265 -0.27 20.69 -37.90
C ASP A 265 -1.21 19.62 -37.35
N PHE A 266 -1.43 19.59 -36.03
CA PHE A 266 -2.20 18.53 -35.36
C PHE A 266 -3.56 18.96 -34.80
N GLN A 267 -3.93 20.24 -34.96
CA GLN A 267 -5.19 20.78 -34.44
C GLN A 267 -5.41 20.47 -32.94
N ALA A 268 -4.33 20.42 -32.17
CA ALA A 268 -4.36 20.06 -30.76
C ALA A 268 -4.99 21.18 -29.94
N THR A 269 -5.76 20.78 -28.93
CA THR A 269 -6.29 21.70 -27.91
C THR A 269 -5.27 21.84 -26.79
N ILE A 270 -4.72 23.04 -26.62
CA ILE A 270 -3.86 23.38 -25.47
C ILE A 270 -4.76 23.78 -24.31
N HIS A 271 -4.68 23.03 -23.21
CA HIS A 271 -5.50 23.28 -22.00
C HIS A 271 -4.84 24.29 -21.07
N PHE A 272 -3.53 24.20 -20.93
CA PHE A 272 -2.71 25.20 -20.26
C PHE A 272 -1.28 25.15 -20.81
N SER A 273 -0.62 26.29 -20.83
CA SER A 273 0.74 26.47 -21.33
C SER A 273 1.69 27.07 -20.29
N ARG A 274 1.14 27.54 -19.16
CA ARG A 274 1.86 28.12 -18.04
C ARG A 274 1.22 27.72 -16.73
N VAL A 275 2.07 27.55 -15.72
CA VAL A 275 1.74 27.12 -14.38
C VAL A 275 2.39 28.09 -13.41
N ASN A 276 1.63 28.53 -12.40
CA ASN A 276 2.19 29.38 -11.33
C ASN A 276 3.09 28.55 -10.39
N MET A 277 4.28 28.18 -10.85
CA MET A 277 5.25 27.38 -10.11
C MET A 277 6.69 27.65 -10.55
N LYS A 278 7.65 27.42 -9.64
CA LYS A 278 9.07 27.35 -9.98
C LYS A 278 9.77 26.19 -9.24
N PRO A 279 10.64 25.42 -9.92
CA PRO A 279 10.81 25.41 -11.36
C PRO A 279 9.60 24.75 -12.05
N GLY A 280 9.36 25.00 -13.35
CA GLY A 280 8.24 24.39 -14.08
C GLY A 280 7.20 25.33 -14.67
N LYS A 281 7.45 26.65 -14.65
CA LYS A 281 6.50 27.73 -15.03
C LYS A 281 5.79 27.54 -16.37
N TYR A 282 6.39 26.88 -17.35
CA TYR A 282 5.82 26.76 -18.69
C TYR A 282 5.56 25.30 -19.09
N THR A 283 5.18 24.51 -18.10
CA THR A 283 4.60 23.19 -18.35
C THR A 283 3.34 23.37 -19.20
N THR A 284 3.30 22.68 -20.33
CA THR A 284 2.19 22.68 -21.29
C THR A 284 1.49 21.33 -21.27
N PHE A 285 0.16 21.35 -21.31
CA PHE A 285 -0.66 20.16 -21.48
C PHE A 285 -1.63 20.37 -22.63
N ALA A 286 -1.58 19.44 -23.59
CA ALA A 286 -2.40 19.47 -24.79
C ALA A 286 -2.99 18.09 -25.09
N THR A 287 -4.09 18.09 -25.83
CA THR A 287 -4.78 16.87 -26.26
C THR A 287 -5.18 16.97 -27.72
N LEU A 288 -5.12 15.88 -28.46
CA LEU A 288 -5.48 15.83 -29.87
C LEU A 288 -6.04 14.46 -30.27
N MET A 289 -6.64 14.38 -31.45
CA MET A 289 -7.04 13.13 -32.10
C MET A 289 -6.08 12.86 -33.25
N TYR A 290 -5.45 11.68 -33.25
CA TYR A 290 -4.55 11.23 -34.32
C TYR A 290 -4.96 9.84 -34.77
N ASN A 291 -5.30 9.67 -36.06
CA ASN A 291 -5.83 8.42 -36.62
C ASN A 291 -6.96 7.82 -35.76
N GLU A 292 -7.97 8.63 -35.42
CA GLU A 292 -9.11 8.26 -34.56
C GLU A 292 -8.73 7.84 -33.13
N THR A 293 -7.44 7.94 -32.75
CA THR A 293 -6.97 7.66 -31.40
C THR A 293 -6.63 8.95 -30.67
N TRP A 294 -7.13 9.07 -29.46
CA TRP A 294 -6.91 10.24 -28.63
C TRP A 294 -5.52 10.23 -28.00
N LYS A 295 -4.83 11.38 -28.02
CA LYS A 295 -3.45 11.53 -27.54
C LYS A 295 -3.34 12.65 -26.50
N MET A 296 -2.47 12.47 -25.52
CA MET A 296 -2.01 13.53 -24.61
C MET A 296 -0.58 13.94 -24.93
N VAL A 297 -0.29 15.22 -24.79
CA VAL A 297 1.07 15.76 -24.89
C VAL A 297 1.37 16.61 -23.66
N PHE A 298 2.47 16.27 -22.98
CA PHE A 298 3.04 17.04 -21.89
C PHE A 298 4.35 17.67 -22.34
N GLY A 299 4.35 18.99 -22.52
CA GLY A 299 5.55 19.80 -22.71
C GLY A 299 6.09 20.22 -21.35
N ILE A 300 7.19 19.63 -20.90
CA ILE A 300 7.82 19.89 -19.60
C ILE A 300 9.14 20.65 -19.75
N THR A 301 9.65 21.28 -18.71
CA THR A 301 10.85 22.14 -18.84
C THR A 301 12.15 21.35 -19.08
N GLY A 302 13.07 21.89 -19.88
CA GLY A 302 14.31 21.24 -20.33
C GLY A 302 15.45 21.03 -19.31
N ASN A 303 15.22 21.14 -18.00
CA ASN A 303 16.22 20.83 -16.97
C ASN A 303 15.86 19.50 -16.27
N PRO A 304 16.81 18.57 -16.04
CA PRO A 304 16.54 17.26 -15.42
C PRO A 304 15.83 17.33 -14.06
N PHE A 305 16.15 18.33 -13.25
CA PHE A 305 15.51 18.55 -11.96
C PHE A 305 14.05 18.98 -12.13
N SER A 306 13.81 19.95 -13.00
CA SER A 306 12.49 20.51 -13.22
C SER A 306 11.57 19.53 -13.96
N CYS A 307 12.09 18.79 -14.95
CA CYS A 307 11.35 17.77 -15.68
C CYS A 307 10.86 16.64 -14.76
N ALA A 308 11.65 16.29 -13.73
CA ALA A 308 11.23 15.30 -12.76
C ALA A 308 10.12 15.81 -11.85
N ILE A 309 10.21 17.07 -11.37
CA ILE A 309 9.16 17.69 -10.55
C ILE A 309 7.85 17.76 -11.34
N THR A 310 7.87 18.28 -12.56
CA THR A 310 6.66 18.42 -13.38
C THR A 310 6.10 17.07 -13.81
N CYS A 311 6.94 16.06 -14.06
CA CYS A 311 6.49 14.69 -14.32
C CYS A 311 5.73 14.11 -13.12
N VAL A 312 6.28 14.24 -11.91
CA VAL A 312 5.61 13.77 -10.68
C VAL A 312 4.30 14.52 -10.44
N LEU A 313 4.26 15.83 -10.67
CA LEU A 313 3.11 16.67 -10.37
C LEU A 313 1.97 16.60 -11.40
N PHE A 314 2.26 16.34 -12.68
CA PHE A 314 1.25 16.38 -13.75
C PHE A 314 1.10 15.06 -14.50
N VAL A 315 2.22 14.46 -14.93
CA VAL A 315 2.21 13.24 -15.75
C VAL A 315 1.77 12.03 -14.94
N ILE A 316 2.39 11.78 -13.77
CA ILE A 316 2.03 10.61 -12.95
C ILE A 316 0.56 10.61 -12.52
N PRO A 317 -0.04 11.74 -12.07
CA PRO A 317 -1.49 11.83 -11.85
C PRO A 317 -2.31 11.50 -13.09
N ALA A 318 -1.97 12.07 -14.25
CA ALA A 318 -2.70 11.83 -15.49
C ALA A 318 -2.70 10.34 -15.87
N LEU A 319 -1.54 9.68 -15.79
CA LEU A 319 -1.43 8.25 -16.08
C LEU A 319 -2.28 7.39 -15.12
N ARG A 320 -2.34 7.75 -13.83
CA ARG A 320 -3.19 7.06 -12.85
C ARG A 320 -4.67 7.25 -13.13
N LEU A 321 -5.07 8.44 -13.58
CA LEU A 321 -6.44 8.76 -13.96
C LEU A 321 -6.85 8.00 -15.22
N MET A 322 -5.97 7.87 -16.21
CA MET A 322 -6.21 7.03 -17.40
C MET A 322 -6.39 5.55 -17.05
N GLU A 323 -5.63 5.04 -16.07
CA GLU A 323 -5.79 3.67 -15.56
C GLU A 323 -6.99 3.51 -14.59
N LYS A 324 -7.80 4.56 -14.37
CA LYS A 324 -8.93 4.62 -13.41
C LYS A 324 -8.52 4.12 -12.00
N SER A 325 -7.29 4.39 -11.60
CA SER A 325 -6.76 3.91 -10.32
C SER A 325 -7.44 4.62 -9.14
N LEU A 326 -7.90 3.84 -8.16
CA LEU A 326 -8.42 4.36 -6.87
C LEU A 326 -7.34 5.00 -5.97
N TYR A 327 -6.06 4.92 -6.37
CA TYR A 327 -4.94 5.26 -5.51
C TYR A 327 -4.90 6.75 -5.10
N GLU A 328 -4.46 6.98 -3.86
CA GLU A 328 -4.45 8.27 -3.16
C GLU A 328 -4.03 9.44 -4.06
N ARG A 329 -4.93 10.43 -4.12
CA ARG A 329 -4.70 11.77 -4.67
C ARG A 329 -3.38 12.30 -4.11
N PHE A 330 -2.67 13.15 -4.85
CA PHE A 330 -1.59 13.95 -4.25
C PHE A 330 -2.22 14.83 -3.18
N VAL A 331 -2.22 14.37 -1.93
CA VAL A 331 -2.68 15.16 -0.78
C VAL A 331 -1.47 15.94 -0.31
N PRO A 332 -1.40 17.25 -0.56
CA PRO A 332 -0.35 18.08 0.00
C PRO A 332 -0.45 17.99 1.53
N ILE A 333 0.66 17.64 2.18
CA ILE A 333 0.74 17.62 3.63
C ILE A 333 1.27 18.99 4.05
N SER A 334 0.47 19.73 4.82
CA SER A 334 0.94 20.96 5.44
C SER A 334 1.94 20.62 6.55
N VAL A 335 3.08 21.30 6.57
CA VAL A 335 4.12 21.13 7.57
C VAL A 335 4.30 22.44 8.34
N PRO A 336 4.63 22.41 9.65
CA PRO A 336 4.85 23.61 10.42
C PRO A 336 5.93 24.52 9.79
N PRO A 337 5.79 25.85 9.86
CA PRO A 337 6.85 26.77 9.49
C PRO A 337 8.12 26.45 10.29
N ASN A 338 9.29 26.46 9.64
CA ASN A 338 10.61 26.04 10.16
C ASN A 338 10.90 24.52 10.20
N SER A 339 10.03 23.67 9.67
CA SER A 339 10.33 22.22 9.51
C SER A 339 11.53 21.95 8.60
N PHE A 340 11.89 22.90 7.74
CA PHE A 340 13.04 22.86 6.86
C PHE A 340 13.84 24.15 6.98
N ASN A 341 15.17 24.03 7.02
CA ASN A 341 16.06 25.19 6.95
C ASN A 341 16.16 25.64 5.48
N ILE A 342 15.23 26.49 5.05
CA ILE A 342 15.17 26.99 3.67
C ILE A 342 16.12 28.19 3.56
N ARG A 343 17.26 28.01 2.88
CA ARG A 343 18.05 29.15 2.41
C ARG A 343 17.19 29.94 1.42
N SER A 344 16.79 31.15 1.80
CA SER A 344 16.13 32.11 0.91
C SER A 344 17.10 32.48 -0.21
N LEU A 345 16.67 32.29 -1.46
CA LEU A 345 17.40 32.84 -2.59
C LEU A 345 17.14 34.36 -2.61
N PRO A 346 18.17 35.20 -2.88
CA PRO A 346 18.09 36.66 -2.74
C PRO A 346 17.14 37.36 -3.75
N TYR A 347 16.48 36.62 -4.63
CA TYR A 347 15.57 37.15 -5.65
C TYR A 347 14.23 36.39 -5.57
N ASN A 348 13.35 36.83 -4.67
CA ASN A 348 12.02 36.24 -4.50
C ASN A 348 10.92 37.30 -4.62
N ASN A 349 10.97 38.10 -5.68
CA ASN A 349 9.94 39.10 -6.01
C ASN A 349 8.86 38.56 -6.98
N ASP A 350 8.85 37.27 -7.28
CA ASP A 350 7.84 36.64 -8.13
C ASP A 350 6.75 35.98 -7.28
N ASP A 351 5.47 36.26 -7.57
CA ASP A 351 4.25 35.65 -6.99
C ASP A 351 4.07 34.14 -7.33
N CYS A 352 5.18 33.42 -7.55
CA CYS A 352 5.18 32.02 -7.96
C CYS A 352 5.44 31.06 -6.79
N LEU A 353 4.67 29.97 -6.74
CA LEU A 353 4.86 28.89 -5.77
C LEU A 353 6.18 28.16 -6.02
N GLU A 354 7.05 28.11 -5.00
CA GLU A 354 8.34 27.44 -5.08
C GLU A 354 8.24 25.96 -4.69
N TYR A 355 8.74 25.09 -5.55
CA TYR A 355 8.82 23.64 -5.35
C TYR A 355 10.28 23.23 -5.20
N ARG A 356 10.59 22.56 -4.10
CA ARG A 356 11.91 22.01 -3.83
C ARG A 356 11.80 20.51 -3.56
N LEU A 357 12.77 19.75 -4.06
CA LEU A 357 12.96 18.38 -3.59
C LEU A 357 13.57 18.43 -2.19
N VAL A 358 12.88 17.84 -1.23
CA VAL A 358 13.33 17.76 0.16
C VAL A 358 13.61 16.31 0.54
N LYS A 359 14.70 16.08 1.27
CA LYS A 359 14.86 14.83 2.01
C LYS A 359 14.04 14.96 3.28
N VAL A 360 12.89 14.32 3.32
CA VAL A 360 12.06 14.26 4.53
C VAL A 360 12.57 13.10 5.39
N ASN A 361 13.16 13.42 6.54
CA ASN A 361 13.32 12.43 7.60
C ASN A 361 11.91 12.06 8.06
N ARG A 362 11.55 10.78 7.98
CA ARG A 362 10.15 10.33 8.14
C ARG A 362 9.51 10.66 9.50
N THR A 363 10.29 11.15 10.46
CA THR A 363 9.85 11.73 11.74
C THR A 363 9.08 13.05 11.63
N LEU A 364 9.20 13.82 10.54
CA LEU A 364 8.63 15.18 10.40
C LEU A 364 7.13 15.25 10.03
N THR A 365 6.39 14.15 10.03
CA THR A 365 4.97 14.16 9.64
C THR A 365 4.04 13.82 10.80
N THR A 366 3.98 14.74 11.77
CA THR A 366 2.97 14.81 12.83
C THR A 366 1.70 15.56 12.40
N ALA A 367 1.58 15.95 11.13
CA ALA A 367 0.36 16.58 10.64
C ALA A 367 -0.82 15.61 10.79
N LYS A 368 -1.78 15.98 11.66
CA LYS A 368 -3.14 15.42 11.69
C LYS A 368 -3.60 15.22 10.25
N GLU A 369 -4.25 14.09 9.97
CA GLU A 369 -4.85 13.80 8.67
C GLU A 369 -5.50 15.07 8.12
N VAL A 370 -4.92 15.62 7.05
CA VAL A 370 -5.55 16.72 6.33
C VAL A 370 -6.86 16.12 5.81
N PRO A 371 -8.02 16.74 6.06
CA PRO A 371 -9.29 16.20 5.59
C PRO A 371 -9.15 15.92 4.10
N ARG A 372 -9.50 14.69 3.69
CA ARG A 372 -9.55 14.32 2.29
C ARG A 372 -10.43 15.36 1.61
N ILE A 373 -9.85 16.26 0.82
CA ILE A 373 -10.63 17.14 -0.05
C ILE A 373 -11.27 16.22 -1.09
N PHE A 374 -12.47 15.75 -0.76
CA PHE A 374 -13.37 15.06 -1.66
C PHE A 374 -13.87 16.11 -2.65
N ILE A 375 -13.09 16.37 -3.70
CA ILE A 375 -13.68 16.86 -4.95
C ILE A 375 -14.60 15.75 -5.44
N MET A 376 -15.87 15.82 -5.02
CA MET A 376 -16.96 14.98 -5.51
C MET A 376 -17.19 15.32 -6.99
N PRO A 377 -17.49 14.34 -7.86
CA PRO A 377 -17.70 14.56 -9.28
C PRO A 377 -19.06 15.17 -9.65
N VAL A 378 -19.87 15.61 -8.67
CA VAL A 378 -21.25 16.08 -8.87
C VAL A 378 -21.38 17.51 -8.33
N GLN A 379 -21.94 18.42 -9.14
CA GLN A 379 -22.32 19.78 -8.74
C GLN A 379 -23.54 19.65 -7.81
N ILE A 380 -23.41 20.03 -6.52
CA ILE A 380 -24.45 19.83 -5.50
C ILE A 380 -25.24 21.13 -5.34
N SER A 381 -26.56 21.06 -5.48
CA SER A 381 -27.49 22.17 -5.26
C SER A 381 -28.07 22.18 -3.84
N PHE A 382 -28.09 23.36 -3.22
CA PHE A 382 -28.58 23.60 -1.86
C PHE A 382 -29.77 24.57 -1.86
N GLY A 383 -30.80 24.26 -1.07
CA GLY A 383 -31.93 25.13 -0.77
C GLY A 383 -31.95 25.50 0.72
N ILE A 384 -32.27 26.74 1.08
CA ILE A 384 -32.31 27.19 2.48
C ILE A 384 -33.65 27.84 2.80
N LEU A 385 -34.43 27.18 3.66
CA LEU A 385 -35.77 27.61 4.06
C LEU A 385 -35.75 28.10 5.51
N THR A 386 -36.07 29.36 5.75
CA THR A 386 -36.05 29.96 7.10
C THR A 386 -37.47 30.25 7.60
N GLY A 387 -37.83 29.76 8.79
CA GLY A 387 -39.13 29.99 9.44
C GLY A 387 -39.22 31.38 10.10
N LYS A 388 -40.43 31.96 10.17
CA LYS A 388 -40.64 33.35 10.67
C LYS A 388 -40.22 33.58 12.13
N TYR A 389 -40.15 32.57 12.99
CA TYR A 389 -39.62 32.79 14.35
C TYR A 389 -38.14 33.25 14.35
N ASP A 390 -37.39 33.02 13.26
CA ASP A 390 -36.04 33.56 13.04
C ASP A 390 -36.08 35.07 12.77
N SER A 391 -37.21 35.62 12.26
CA SER A 391 -37.37 37.06 12.01
C SER A 391 -37.90 37.86 13.21
N SER A 392 -38.59 37.24 14.17
CA SER A 392 -38.97 37.93 15.43
C SER A 392 -37.76 38.11 16.37
N TYR A 393 -36.64 37.41 16.10
CA TYR A 393 -35.31 37.70 16.65
C TYR A 393 -34.58 38.84 15.91
N ALA A 394 -34.95 39.13 14.65
CA ALA A 394 -34.34 40.19 13.85
C ALA A 394 -34.85 41.60 14.24
N ASP A 395 -36.06 41.72 14.80
CA ASP A 395 -36.59 43.01 15.31
C ASP A 395 -35.82 43.54 16.56
N LYS A 396 -34.86 42.78 17.09
CA LYS A 396 -33.95 43.18 18.17
C LYS A 396 -32.51 43.45 17.70
N GLY A 397 -32.26 43.55 16.39
CA GLY A 397 -30.95 43.90 15.83
C GLY A 397 -29.96 42.73 15.68
N ASN A 398 -30.42 41.48 15.76
CA ASN A 398 -29.57 40.28 15.56
C ASN A 398 -29.66 39.74 14.12
N VAL A 399 -28.56 39.13 13.67
CA VAL A 399 -28.34 38.62 12.29
C VAL A 399 -29.11 37.32 12.06
N LEU A 400 -29.81 37.20 10.92
CA LEU A 400 -30.46 35.95 10.48
C LEU A 400 -29.47 34.78 10.39
N SER A 401 -29.92 33.57 10.67
CA SER A 401 -29.10 32.35 10.63
C SER A 401 -28.71 31.93 9.19
N SER A 402 -29.51 32.28 8.20
CA SER A 402 -29.37 31.87 6.79
C SER A 402 -28.09 32.43 6.11
N PRO A 403 -27.76 33.73 6.20
CA PRO A 403 -26.50 34.27 5.68
C PRO A 403 -25.24 33.59 6.22
N LYS A 404 -25.21 33.24 7.51
CA LYS A 404 -24.07 32.56 8.13
C LYS A 404 -23.94 31.11 7.66
N LEU A 405 -25.06 30.42 7.49
CA LEU A 405 -25.10 29.08 6.91
C LEU A 405 -24.59 29.06 5.45
N ILE A 406 -24.95 30.06 4.64
CA ILE A 406 -24.45 30.20 3.27
C ILE A 406 -22.93 30.39 3.25
N GLU A 407 -22.39 31.22 4.14
CA GLU A 407 -20.95 31.44 4.27
C GLU A 407 -20.20 30.13 4.59
N GLU A 408 -20.70 29.36 5.56
CA GLU A 408 -20.09 28.07 5.93
C GLU A 408 -20.24 27.01 4.83
N ILE A 409 -21.36 26.97 4.10
CA ILE A 409 -21.56 26.06 2.95
C ILE A 409 -20.56 26.40 1.83
N LEU A 410 -20.44 27.67 1.43
CA LEU A 410 -19.55 28.06 0.32
C LEU A 410 -18.07 27.95 0.69
N LYS A 411 -17.74 28.08 1.98
CA LYS A 411 -16.38 27.88 2.50
C LYS A 411 -15.96 26.42 2.48
N GLU A 412 -16.84 25.51 2.87
CA GLU A 412 -16.55 24.06 2.95
C GLU A 412 -16.79 23.35 1.60
N PHE A 413 -17.72 23.84 0.78
CA PHE A 413 -18.04 23.32 -0.55
C PHE A 413 -17.92 24.43 -1.62
N PRO A 414 -16.70 24.76 -2.09
CA PRO A 414 -16.47 25.87 -3.03
C PRO A 414 -17.15 25.71 -4.41
N SER A 415 -17.61 24.50 -4.73
CA SER A 415 -18.32 24.15 -5.98
C SER A 415 -19.83 23.92 -5.78
N ALA A 416 -20.38 24.27 -4.62
CA ALA A 416 -21.82 24.18 -4.33
C ALA A 416 -22.60 25.32 -4.98
N GLU A 417 -23.83 25.03 -5.41
CA GLU A 417 -24.77 26.03 -5.94
C GLU A 417 -25.91 26.26 -4.94
N ILE A 418 -26.17 27.51 -4.53
CA ILE A 418 -27.35 27.83 -3.72
C ILE A 418 -28.52 28.12 -4.67
N SER A 419 -29.35 27.12 -4.92
CA SER A 419 -30.39 27.16 -5.96
C SER A 419 -31.68 27.85 -5.50
N ALA A 420 -31.97 27.91 -4.20
CA ALA A 420 -33.14 28.62 -3.68
C ALA A 420 -32.98 29.04 -2.21
N ILE A 421 -33.45 30.25 -1.87
CA ILE A 421 -33.55 30.73 -0.49
C ILE A 421 -34.94 31.37 -0.32
N LYS A 422 -35.68 31.00 0.72
CA LYS A 422 -37.01 31.58 0.99
C LYS A 422 -37.26 31.63 2.49
N ILE A 423 -37.85 32.73 2.93
CA ILE A 423 -38.32 32.91 4.30
C ILE A 423 -39.83 32.67 4.28
N VAL A 424 -40.32 31.76 5.10
CA VAL A 424 -41.73 31.38 5.12
C VAL A 424 -42.26 31.55 6.56
N PRO A 425 -43.50 32.04 6.74
CA PRO A 425 -44.19 31.97 8.01
C PRO A 425 -44.14 30.57 8.62
N ASP A 426 -44.25 30.44 9.95
CA ASP A 426 -44.42 29.14 10.61
C ASP A 426 -45.85 28.58 10.38
N ASP A 427 -46.29 28.60 9.12
CA ASP A 427 -47.55 28.07 8.62
C ASP A 427 -47.32 26.78 7.83
N LEU A 428 -47.93 25.70 8.32
CA LEU A 428 -47.70 24.35 7.80
C LEU A 428 -48.11 24.19 6.32
N GLN A 429 -49.10 24.94 5.82
CA GLN A 429 -49.51 24.87 4.41
C GLN A 429 -48.46 25.55 3.51
N GLU A 430 -47.93 26.68 3.95
CA GLU A 430 -46.98 27.50 3.19
C GLU A 430 -45.58 26.87 3.12
N ILE A 431 -45.13 26.26 4.23
CA ILE A 431 -43.91 25.45 4.30
C ILE A 431 -44.04 24.20 3.42
N LYS A 432 -45.18 23.51 3.49
CA LYS A 432 -45.45 22.33 2.65
C LYS A 432 -45.48 22.69 1.17
N SER A 433 -46.12 23.79 0.79
CA SER A 433 -46.16 24.30 -0.58
C SER A 433 -44.76 24.61 -1.11
N THR A 434 -43.96 25.33 -0.32
CA THR A 434 -42.59 25.72 -0.69
C THR A 434 -41.65 24.52 -0.80
N LEU A 435 -41.71 23.56 0.13
CA LEU A 435 -40.92 22.34 0.02
C LEU A 435 -41.32 21.53 -1.21
N THR A 436 -42.63 21.43 -1.50
CA THR A 436 -43.14 20.75 -2.71
C THR A 436 -42.64 21.40 -4.00
N GLU A 437 -42.68 22.73 -4.08
CA GLU A 437 -42.13 23.51 -5.19
C GLU A 437 -40.62 23.26 -5.39
N TRP A 438 -39.84 23.20 -4.30
CA TRP A 438 -38.40 22.99 -4.35
C TRP A 438 -37.98 21.55 -4.66
N PHE A 439 -38.85 20.57 -4.39
CA PHE A 439 -38.67 19.20 -4.86
C PHE A 439 -38.75 19.11 -6.38
N ASP A 440 -39.69 19.82 -7.01
CA ASP A 440 -39.83 19.83 -8.47
C ASP A 440 -38.63 20.46 -9.18
N LEU A 441 -37.87 21.33 -8.47
CA LEU A 441 -36.62 21.93 -8.92
C LEU A 441 -35.38 21.02 -8.78
N LYS A 442 -35.53 19.79 -8.29
CA LYS A 442 -34.44 18.79 -8.12
C LYS A 442 -33.25 19.26 -7.27
N ILE A 443 -33.50 20.00 -6.18
CA ILE A 443 -32.47 20.41 -5.22
C ILE A 443 -31.92 19.19 -4.46
N ASN A 444 -30.59 19.07 -4.29
CA ASN A 444 -29.96 17.91 -3.65
C ASN A 444 -30.06 17.93 -2.13
N VAL A 445 -29.91 19.10 -1.50
CA VAL A 445 -29.99 19.26 -0.04
C VAL A 445 -30.83 20.49 0.31
N ILE A 446 -31.79 20.34 1.22
CA ILE A 446 -32.55 21.47 1.76
C ILE A 446 -32.26 21.60 3.26
N PHE A 447 -31.75 22.76 3.67
CA PHE A 447 -31.62 23.13 5.07
C PHE A 447 -32.83 23.94 5.52
N THR A 448 -33.41 23.59 6.66
CA THR A 448 -34.44 24.40 7.31
C THR A 448 -33.88 25.03 8.59
N THR A 449 -34.16 26.31 8.85
CA THR A 449 -33.79 26.99 10.11
C THR A 449 -35.04 27.53 10.81
N GLY A 450 -35.20 27.25 12.11
CA GLY A 450 -36.35 27.70 12.93
C GLY A 450 -37.15 26.58 13.61
N ASN A 451 -38.00 26.96 14.58
CA ASN A 451 -38.87 26.01 15.30
C ASN A 451 -40.11 25.69 14.44
N LEU A 452 -40.09 24.55 13.75
CA LEU A 452 -41.16 24.04 12.88
C LEU A 452 -41.79 22.78 13.51
N PRO A 453 -42.72 22.91 14.48
CA PRO A 453 -43.06 21.82 15.38
C PRO A 453 -44.07 20.81 14.80
N ASP A 454 -44.94 21.23 13.87
CA ASP A 454 -46.13 20.43 13.49
C ASP A 454 -45.87 19.42 12.36
N MET A 455 -44.83 19.62 11.54
CA MET A 455 -44.46 18.68 10.47
C MET A 455 -43.71 17.46 11.02
N ILE A 456 -43.01 17.65 12.15
CA ILE A 456 -42.31 16.61 12.91
C ILE A 456 -43.32 15.58 13.44
N PHE A 457 -44.44 16.03 13.99
CA PHE A 457 -45.50 15.15 14.52
C PHE A 457 -46.19 14.33 13.42
N ALA A 458 -46.45 14.93 12.25
CA ALA A 458 -47.10 14.24 11.12
C ALA A 458 -46.21 13.14 10.49
N MET A 459 -44.89 13.35 10.41
CA MET A 459 -43.93 12.35 9.95
C MET A 459 -43.76 11.21 10.95
N ILE A 460 -43.71 11.51 12.26
CA ILE A 460 -43.66 10.50 13.33
C ILE A 460 -44.90 9.61 13.30
N THR A 461 -46.09 10.20 13.20
CA THR A 461 -47.38 9.47 13.23
C THR A 461 -47.60 8.58 12.02
N SER A 462 -47.09 8.96 10.84
CA SER A 462 -47.21 8.15 9.61
C SER A 462 -46.19 7.00 9.54
N SER A 463 -45.02 7.18 10.15
CA SER A 463 -43.93 6.19 10.20
C SER A 463 -44.19 5.08 11.24
N LEU A 464 -44.84 5.43 12.35
CA LEU A 464 -45.26 4.51 13.42
C LEU A 464 -46.26 3.43 12.95
N LYS A 465 -46.93 3.64 11.81
CA LYS A 465 -47.87 2.66 11.24
C LYS A 465 -47.19 1.51 10.49
N ILE A 466 -45.89 1.58 10.23
CA ILE A 466 -45.17 0.61 9.39
C ILE A 466 -44.15 -0.22 10.19
N ILE A 467 -43.42 0.35 11.16
CA ILE A 467 -42.44 -0.41 11.98
C ILE A 467 -42.40 0.13 13.44
N PRO A 468 -42.73 -0.67 14.47
CA PRO A 468 -42.94 -0.18 15.85
C PRO A 468 -41.69 0.24 16.65
N ILE A 469 -40.46 0.09 16.13
CA ILE A 469 -39.22 0.36 16.88
C ILE A 469 -38.37 1.47 16.24
N ALA A 470 -38.90 2.18 15.23
CA ALA A 470 -38.17 3.19 14.47
C ALA A 470 -37.94 4.53 15.23
N MET A 471 -38.28 4.61 16.52
CA MET A 471 -38.27 5.85 17.31
C MET A 471 -37.00 6.10 18.13
N LEU A 472 -36.12 5.11 18.33
CA LEU A 472 -34.91 5.28 19.17
C LEU A 472 -33.68 5.84 18.42
N SER A 473 -33.84 6.23 17.16
CA SER A 473 -32.76 6.79 16.34
C SER A 473 -33.25 7.96 15.49
N ARG A 474 -32.82 9.19 15.83
CA ARG A 474 -32.61 10.40 14.99
C ARG A 474 -33.16 11.68 15.63
N PRO A 475 -32.32 12.69 15.87
CA PRO A 475 -32.73 14.07 15.77
C PRO A 475 -32.46 14.60 14.35
N LEU A 476 -33.54 14.97 13.64
CA LEU A 476 -33.59 16.13 12.73
C LEU A 476 -32.98 16.03 11.31
N SER A 477 -33.01 14.87 10.65
CA SER A 477 -32.87 14.80 9.18
C SER A 477 -33.70 13.69 8.53
N GLY A 478 -34.16 13.93 7.30
CA GLY A 478 -35.00 13.00 6.51
C GLY A 478 -34.57 12.96 5.05
N ILE A 479 -35.02 11.94 4.32
CA ILE A 479 -34.74 11.76 2.89
C ILE A 479 -36.09 11.61 2.19
N ARG A 480 -36.29 12.34 1.09
CA ARG A 480 -37.40 12.14 0.15
C ARG A 480 -36.82 11.95 -1.24
N ASP A 481 -37.13 10.80 -1.86
CA ASP A 481 -36.51 10.33 -3.10
C ASP A 481 -34.97 10.30 -3.01
N ASN A 482 -34.27 11.27 -3.60
CA ASN A 482 -32.81 11.43 -3.54
C ASN A 482 -32.38 12.76 -2.90
N THR A 483 -33.29 13.49 -2.26
CA THR A 483 -33.03 14.79 -1.62
C THR A 483 -32.98 14.63 -0.10
N MET A 484 -31.91 15.14 0.50
CA MET A 484 -31.73 15.14 1.96
C MET A 484 -32.25 16.45 2.55
N ILE A 485 -33.03 16.35 3.64
CA ILE A 485 -33.55 17.49 4.38
C ILE A 485 -32.93 17.46 5.77
N VAL A 486 -32.31 18.56 6.19
CA VAL A 486 -31.67 18.67 7.51
C VAL A 486 -32.20 19.90 8.22
N ASN A 487 -32.74 19.71 9.41
CA ASN A 487 -33.24 20.82 10.22
C ASN A 487 -32.18 21.30 11.21
N LEU A 488 -31.90 22.60 11.21
CA LEU A 488 -30.88 23.25 12.04
C LEU A 488 -31.53 24.27 12.99
N PRO A 489 -30.95 24.49 14.19
CA PRO A 489 -31.47 25.47 15.15
C PRO A 489 -31.45 26.89 14.58
N GLY A 490 -32.32 27.77 15.06
CA GLY A 490 -32.45 29.15 14.57
C GLY A 490 -31.46 30.17 15.15
N SER A 491 -30.33 29.75 15.73
CA SER A 491 -29.27 30.66 16.21
C SER A 491 -28.03 30.56 15.31
N PRO A 492 -27.43 31.67 14.84
CA PRO A 492 -26.23 31.64 13.99
C PRO A 492 -25.03 30.91 14.62
N GLU A 493 -24.83 31.02 15.93
CA GLU A 493 -23.74 30.32 16.63
C GLU A 493 -24.00 28.81 16.68
N MET A 494 -25.24 28.43 17.00
CA MET A 494 -25.64 27.02 17.07
C MET A 494 -25.68 26.36 15.68
N VAL A 495 -26.02 27.11 14.62
CA VAL A 495 -25.95 26.62 13.25
C VAL A 495 -24.50 26.31 12.87
N SER A 496 -23.56 27.18 13.23
CA SER A 496 -22.13 26.97 12.92
C SER A 496 -21.58 25.74 13.66
N GLU A 497 -21.99 25.54 14.91
CA GLU A 497 -21.61 24.39 15.73
C GLU A 497 -22.22 23.08 15.20
N CYS A 498 -23.54 23.06 14.97
CA CYS A 498 -24.25 21.89 14.45
C CYS A 498 -23.82 21.52 13.02
N PHE A 499 -23.61 22.51 12.15
CA PHE A 499 -23.05 22.29 10.81
C PHE A 499 -21.63 21.74 10.88
N GLY A 500 -20.81 22.27 11.80
CA GLY A 500 -19.46 21.79 12.10
C GLY A 500 -19.40 20.30 12.48
N ILE A 501 -20.45 19.77 13.11
CA ILE A 501 -20.58 18.36 13.49
C ILE A 501 -20.97 17.48 12.28
N ILE A 502 -21.93 17.93 11.46
CA ILE A 502 -22.47 17.09 10.37
C ILE A 502 -21.67 17.16 9.06
N LYS A 503 -20.81 18.18 8.89
CA LYS A 503 -20.07 18.42 7.63
C LYS A 503 -19.18 17.26 7.19
N GLU A 504 -18.61 16.51 8.13
CA GLU A 504 -17.74 15.38 7.80
C GLU A 504 -18.52 14.17 7.25
N ALA A 505 -19.81 14.05 7.61
CA ALA A 505 -20.67 12.95 7.20
C ALA A 505 -21.46 13.25 5.90
N LEU A 506 -21.66 14.53 5.58
CA LEU A 506 -22.47 14.98 4.45
C LEU A 506 -22.03 14.41 3.08
N PRO A 507 -20.72 14.36 2.73
CA PRO A 507 -20.27 13.84 1.45
C PRO A 507 -20.65 12.36 1.24
N ARG A 508 -20.53 11.55 2.30
CA ARG A 508 -20.86 10.12 2.25
C ARG A 508 -22.36 9.87 2.20
N ALA A 509 -23.16 10.69 2.89
CA ALA A 509 -24.62 10.63 2.82
C ALA A 509 -25.15 10.92 1.41
N LEU A 510 -24.57 11.90 0.72
CA LEU A 510 -24.94 12.26 -0.66
C LEU A 510 -24.53 11.20 -1.69
N GLU A 511 -23.39 10.53 -1.48
CA GLU A 511 -22.96 9.39 -2.29
C GLU A 511 -23.96 8.22 -2.18
N LEU A 512 -24.48 7.94 -0.98
CA LEU A 512 -25.50 6.91 -0.76
C LEU A 512 -26.86 7.25 -1.38
N LEU A 513 -27.19 8.54 -1.52
CA LEU A 513 -28.45 9.01 -2.11
C LEU A 513 -28.45 9.02 -3.64
N THR A 514 -27.28 9.24 -4.24
CA THR A 514 -27.11 9.22 -5.70
C THR A 514 -26.99 7.79 -6.26
N GLU A 515 -26.66 6.82 -5.41
CA GLU A 515 -26.55 5.38 -5.74
C GLU A 515 -27.80 4.55 -5.37
N GLN A 516 -29.00 4.86 -5.87
CA GLN A 516 -30.16 3.96 -5.64
C GLN A 516 -30.31 2.86 -6.70
N LYS A 517 -29.75 1.67 -6.39
CA LYS A 517 -30.43 0.35 -6.30
C LYS A 517 -29.43 -0.81 -6.46
N LYS A 518 -28.76 -1.21 -5.37
CA LYS A 518 -28.54 -2.62 -4.97
C LYS A 518 -27.75 -2.68 -3.64
N SER A 519 -28.34 -3.37 -2.67
CA SER A 519 -27.79 -3.74 -1.34
C SER A 519 -27.77 -2.66 -0.24
N VAL A 520 -28.92 -2.43 0.41
CA VAL A 520 -28.96 -1.84 1.76
C VAL A 520 -29.52 -2.91 2.70
N VAL A 521 -28.69 -3.89 3.03
CA VAL A 521 -28.89 -4.79 4.18
C VAL A 521 -27.58 -4.96 4.99
N SER A 522 -26.41 -4.64 4.44
CA SER A 522 -25.12 -4.89 5.11
C SER A 522 -24.45 -3.67 5.77
N GLY A 523 -25.05 -2.47 5.70
CA GLY A 523 -24.41 -1.24 6.18
C GLY A 523 -24.65 -0.89 7.65
N HIS A 524 -25.72 -1.41 8.27
CA HIS A 524 -26.11 -1.01 9.63
C HIS A 524 -25.32 -1.73 10.74
N GLU A 525 -24.67 -2.85 10.47
CA GLU A 525 -23.79 -3.52 11.45
C GLU A 525 -22.41 -2.85 11.59
N ALA A 526 -22.01 -2.00 10.63
CA ALA A 526 -20.68 -1.43 10.58
C ALA A 526 -20.49 -0.12 11.37
N ILE A 527 -21.56 0.47 11.92
CA ILE A 527 -21.51 1.76 12.65
C ILE A 527 -21.53 1.58 14.17
N LEU A 528 -21.95 0.42 14.68
CA LEU A 528 -21.86 0.10 16.11
C LEU A 528 -20.46 -0.39 16.54
N SER A 529 -19.54 -0.57 15.60
CA SER A 529 -18.19 -1.09 15.86
C SER A 529 -17.10 -0.01 16.01
N ASP A 530 -17.41 1.28 15.80
CA ASP A 530 -16.38 2.35 15.75
C ASP A 530 -16.42 3.34 16.93
N SER A 531 -17.21 3.08 17.97
CA SER A 531 -17.11 3.79 19.26
C SER A 531 -16.59 2.84 20.34
N GLY A 532 -15.28 2.91 20.59
CA GLY A 532 -14.63 2.17 21.65
C GLY A 532 -15.14 2.58 23.04
N ALA A 533 -16.04 1.78 23.58
CA ALA A 533 -16.16 1.55 25.03
C ALA A 533 -16.34 0.04 25.25
N SER A 534 -15.42 -0.54 26.02
CA SER A 534 -15.28 -1.99 26.24
C SER A 534 -16.53 -2.63 26.84
N VAL A 535 -17.00 -3.78 26.31
CA VAL A 535 -17.45 -4.94 27.10
C VAL A 535 -17.31 -6.24 26.28
N VAL A 536 -16.78 -7.29 26.92
CA VAL A 536 -16.55 -8.67 26.43
C VAL A 536 -17.88 -9.42 26.18
N PRO A 537 -18.03 -10.22 25.10
CA PRO A 537 -19.22 -11.02 24.86
C PRO A 537 -19.09 -12.44 25.44
N THR A 538 -20.04 -12.85 26.28
CA THR A 538 -20.31 -14.28 26.53
C THR A 538 -21.68 -14.63 25.94
N THR A 539 -21.69 -15.57 25.00
CA THR A 539 -22.85 -16.35 24.53
C THR A 539 -23.55 -17.04 25.70
N SER A 540 -24.85 -17.36 25.74
CA SER A 540 -26.01 -17.16 24.88
C SER A 540 -27.23 -17.55 25.72
N SER A 541 -28.40 -17.02 25.34
CA SER A 541 -29.77 -17.46 25.69
C SER A 541 -30.23 -17.33 27.14
N SER A 542 -31.00 -16.27 27.44
CA SER A 542 -32.28 -16.34 28.16
C SER A 542 -32.79 -14.93 28.51
N LYS A 543 -34.06 -14.64 28.22
CA LYS A 543 -34.81 -13.47 28.72
C LYS A 543 -34.61 -13.31 30.24
N VAL A 544 -34.04 -12.22 30.76
CA VAL A 544 -34.01 -11.99 32.22
C VAL A 544 -34.01 -10.49 32.57
N LEU A 545 -35.00 -10.07 33.36
CA LEU A 545 -34.93 -8.90 34.24
C LEU A 545 -33.76 -9.09 35.22
N LEU A 546 -32.79 -8.17 35.27
CA LEU A 546 -31.75 -8.18 36.31
C LEU A 546 -32.20 -7.37 37.54
N SER A 547 -32.75 -8.06 38.53
CA SER A 547 -32.70 -7.67 39.95
C SER A 547 -31.72 -8.59 40.69
N GLY A 548 -31.04 -8.09 41.72
CA GLY A 548 -30.01 -8.85 42.43
C GLY A 548 -30.02 -8.58 43.93
N ILE A 549 -29.55 -9.53 44.73
CA ILE A 549 -29.50 -9.44 46.20
C ILE A 549 -28.03 -9.44 46.64
N ARG A 550 -27.66 -8.53 47.54
CA ARG A 550 -26.33 -8.49 48.17
C ARG A 550 -26.49 -8.10 49.64
N ASP A 551 -25.86 -8.85 50.54
CA ASP A 551 -25.87 -8.61 51.99
C ASP A 551 -27.28 -8.43 52.59
N ASN A 552 -28.18 -9.40 52.34
CA ASN A 552 -29.61 -9.36 52.72
C ASN A 552 -30.41 -8.14 52.20
N THR A 553 -29.87 -7.43 51.21
CA THR A 553 -30.51 -6.27 50.60
C THR A 553 -30.82 -6.59 49.14
N MET A 554 -32.09 -6.47 48.75
CA MET A 554 -32.49 -6.61 47.35
C MET A 554 -32.35 -5.28 46.63
N ILE A 555 -31.61 -5.29 45.52
CA ILE A 555 -31.38 -4.16 44.65
C ILE A 555 -32.22 -4.37 43.39
N VAL A 556 -33.15 -3.43 43.17
CA VAL A 556 -34.06 -3.42 42.03
C VAL A 556 -33.72 -2.21 41.17
N ASN A 557 -33.37 -2.45 39.91
CA ASN A 557 -33.04 -1.38 38.99
C ASN A 557 -34.27 -0.98 38.20
N LEU A 558 -34.68 0.29 38.29
CA LEU A 558 -35.85 0.84 37.62
C LEU A 558 -35.41 1.77 36.49
N PRO A 559 -36.15 1.82 35.37
CA PRO A 559 -35.82 2.68 34.22
C PRO A 559 -35.89 4.17 34.58
N GLY A 560 -35.13 5.02 33.88
CA GLY A 560 -34.89 6.42 34.26
C GLY A 560 -36.01 7.43 33.98
N SER A 561 -37.23 7.02 33.64
CA SER A 561 -38.37 7.93 33.44
C SER A 561 -39.39 7.82 34.58
N PRO A 562 -39.92 8.94 35.12
CA PRO A 562 -40.88 8.92 36.23
C PRO A 562 -42.17 8.12 35.93
N GLU A 563 -42.65 8.15 34.68
CA GLU A 563 -43.84 7.41 34.27
C GLU A 563 -43.59 5.88 34.25
N MET A 564 -42.44 5.43 33.73
CA MET A 564 -42.08 4.01 33.71
C MET A 564 -41.72 3.47 35.11
N VAL A 565 -41.18 4.33 35.98
CA VAL A 565 -40.98 3.99 37.41
C VAL A 565 -42.32 3.70 38.07
N SER A 566 -43.35 4.50 37.81
CA SER A 566 -44.70 4.28 38.37
C SER A 566 -45.35 2.99 37.83
N GLU A 567 -45.13 2.67 36.56
CA GLU A 567 -45.66 1.46 35.92
C GLU A 567 -44.93 0.19 36.39
N CYS A 568 -43.59 0.23 36.49
CA CYS A 568 -42.78 -0.86 37.05
C CYS A 568 -43.04 -1.04 38.56
N LEU A 569 -43.21 0.04 39.34
CA LEU A 569 -43.60 -0.06 40.74
C LEU A 569 -45.00 -0.67 40.89
N GLY A 570 -45.94 -0.34 40.00
CA GLY A 570 -47.27 -0.95 39.96
C GLY A 570 -47.22 -2.47 39.72
N ILE A 571 -46.33 -2.92 38.84
CA ILE A 571 -46.13 -4.35 38.50
C ILE A 571 -45.38 -5.11 39.61
N ILE A 572 -44.41 -4.47 40.27
CA ILE A 572 -43.60 -5.10 41.33
C ILE A 572 -44.34 -5.08 42.69
N LYS A 573 -45.34 -4.21 42.87
CA LYS A 573 -46.13 -4.05 44.10
C LYS A 573 -46.77 -5.35 44.61
N GLU A 574 -47.19 -6.25 43.72
CA GLU A 574 -47.76 -7.55 44.08
C GLU A 574 -46.70 -8.63 44.38
N ALA A 575 -45.49 -8.49 43.82
CA ALA A 575 -44.39 -9.45 43.97
C ALA A 575 -43.43 -9.11 45.14
N LEU A 576 -43.37 -7.84 45.54
CA LEU A 576 -42.46 -7.33 46.56
C LEU A 576 -42.66 -7.94 47.97
N PRO A 577 -43.90 -8.15 48.47
CA PRO A 577 -44.11 -8.70 49.81
C PRO A 577 -43.56 -10.12 49.97
N ARG A 578 -43.70 -10.95 48.93
CA ARG A 578 -43.26 -12.35 48.90
C ARG A 578 -41.74 -12.49 48.74
N ALA A 579 -41.10 -11.51 48.08
CA ALA A 579 -39.65 -11.42 47.99
C ALA A 579 -39.00 -10.93 49.31
N LEU A 580 -39.69 -10.08 50.08
CA LEU A 580 -39.26 -9.62 51.41
C LEU A 580 -39.41 -10.70 52.50
N GLU A 581 -40.41 -11.59 52.41
CA GLU A 581 -40.53 -12.80 53.25
C GLU A 581 -39.32 -13.74 53.08
N LEU A 582 -38.87 -13.95 51.84
CA LEU A 582 -37.70 -14.80 51.53
C LEU A 582 -36.36 -14.20 52.00
N LEU A 583 -36.29 -12.89 52.23
CA LEU A 583 -35.10 -12.20 52.77
C LEU A 583 -35.04 -12.20 54.30
N THR A 584 -36.16 -12.48 54.96
CA THR A 584 -36.25 -12.55 56.43
C THR A 584 -36.17 -13.98 56.96
N GLU A 585 -36.30 -15.01 56.12
CA GLU A 585 -36.08 -16.42 56.47
C GLU A 585 -34.68 -16.95 56.10
N GLN A 586 -33.64 -16.43 56.77
CA GLN A 586 -32.53 -17.28 57.21
C GLN A 586 -32.46 -17.29 58.74
N LYS A 587 -33.26 -18.17 59.34
CA LYS A 587 -32.97 -18.76 60.64
C LYS A 587 -33.32 -20.24 60.64
N LYS A 588 -32.32 -21.06 60.37
CA LYS A 588 -31.98 -22.23 61.19
C LYS A 588 -30.54 -22.66 60.95
N SER A 589 -29.69 -22.14 61.81
CA SER A 589 -28.44 -22.73 62.25
C SER A 589 -28.59 -24.20 62.65
N VAL A 590 -27.59 -25.03 62.34
CA VAL A 590 -26.91 -25.83 63.38
C VAL A 590 -25.40 -25.83 63.09
N VAL A 591 -24.66 -25.56 64.17
CA VAL A 591 -23.21 -25.40 64.32
C VAL A 591 -22.58 -26.74 64.75
N SER A 592 -21.24 -26.79 64.65
CA SER A 592 -20.26 -27.62 65.38
C SER A 592 -19.65 -28.76 64.56
N GLY A 593 -18.34 -29.05 64.58
CA GLY A 593 -17.22 -28.56 65.38
C GLY A 593 -16.25 -29.73 65.64
N HIS A 594 -14.95 -29.43 65.77
CA HIS A 594 -13.82 -30.31 66.17
C HIS A 594 -13.35 -31.31 65.10
N GLY A 595 -12.08 -31.66 64.93
CA GLY A 595 -10.85 -31.44 65.70
C GLY A 595 -9.80 -32.42 65.15
N ALA A 596 -8.52 -32.07 65.25
CA ALA A 596 -7.38 -32.86 64.77
C ALA A 596 -7.30 -34.28 65.37
N ILE A 597 -6.65 -35.23 64.68
CA ILE A 597 -5.80 -36.30 65.24
C ILE A 597 -4.86 -36.84 64.15
N LEU A 598 -3.60 -36.99 64.55
CA LEU A 598 -2.46 -37.63 63.88
C LEU A 598 -2.70 -39.14 63.64
N SER A 599 -2.07 -39.72 62.62
CA SER A 599 -1.05 -40.79 62.79
C SER A 599 -0.82 -41.63 61.52
N ASP A 600 0.46 -41.82 61.26
CA ASP A 600 1.16 -42.95 60.62
C ASP A 600 0.35 -44.08 59.95
N SER A 601 0.79 -44.43 58.75
CA SER A 601 1.48 -45.73 58.57
C SER A 601 2.09 -45.80 57.17
N GLY A 602 3.41 -46.00 57.14
CA GLY A 602 4.13 -46.37 55.94
C GLY A 602 3.84 -47.81 55.52
N ALA A 603 3.98 -48.07 54.22
CA ALA A 603 4.32 -49.39 53.70
C ALA A 603 5.13 -49.21 52.40
N SER A 604 6.43 -49.42 52.54
CA SER A 604 7.31 -49.90 51.47
C SER A 604 7.15 -51.42 51.38
N VAL A 605 7.17 -52.01 50.17
CA VAL A 605 7.61 -53.39 49.80
C VAL A 605 7.26 -53.58 48.29
N VAL A 606 8.20 -53.42 47.34
CA VAL A 606 9.14 -54.42 46.73
C VAL A 606 8.61 -54.95 45.37
N PRO A 607 9.49 -55.21 44.37
CA PRO A 607 9.16 -55.26 42.96
C PRO A 607 8.86 -56.68 42.48
N THR A 608 8.04 -56.81 41.43
CA THR A 608 7.91 -58.04 40.67
C THR A 608 8.43 -57.85 39.25
N THR A 609 9.58 -58.48 39.01
CA THR A 609 10.15 -58.78 37.70
C THR A 609 9.29 -59.83 36.99
N SER A 610 8.92 -59.59 35.73
CA SER A 610 9.00 -60.64 34.70
C SER A 610 9.03 -60.02 33.30
N SER A 611 10.13 -60.34 32.64
CA SER A 611 10.53 -60.01 31.28
C SER A 611 9.53 -60.38 30.19
N SER A 612 9.30 -59.44 29.28
CA SER A 612 9.19 -59.74 27.85
C SER A 612 9.98 -58.69 27.09
N LYS A 613 10.89 -59.16 26.23
CA LYS A 613 11.85 -58.34 25.47
C LYS A 613 11.09 -57.41 24.51
N VAL A 614 10.75 -56.22 24.95
CA VAL A 614 10.42 -55.10 24.06
C VAL A 614 11.76 -54.64 23.47
N LYS A 615 11.95 -54.83 22.16
CA LYS A 615 12.97 -54.08 21.43
C LYS A 615 12.67 -52.61 21.68
N LEU A 616 13.52 -51.94 22.48
CA LEU A 616 13.47 -50.48 22.59
C LEU A 616 13.57 -49.90 21.17
N ALA A 617 12.47 -49.32 20.71
CA ALA A 617 12.43 -48.56 19.47
C ALA A 617 13.47 -47.44 19.53
N PRO A 618 14.09 -47.06 18.40
CA PRO A 618 15.02 -45.95 18.39
C PRO A 618 14.28 -44.69 18.87
N LEU A 619 14.73 -44.12 19.99
CA LEU A 619 14.31 -42.80 20.45
C LEU A 619 14.40 -41.83 19.27
N ARG A 620 13.29 -41.19 18.88
CA ARG A 620 13.24 -40.05 17.95
C ARG A 620 14.13 -38.92 18.50
N LYS A 621 15.44 -39.00 18.29
CA LYS A 621 16.37 -37.88 18.52
C LYS A 621 16.29 -36.97 17.31
N TYR A 622 15.78 -35.76 17.52
CA TYR A 622 15.86 -34.69 16.54
C TYR A 622 17.31 -34.48 16.11
N ARG A 623 17.60 -34.66 14.82
CA ARG A 623 18.96 -34.56 14.28
C ARG A 623 19.52 -33.13 14.33
N TYR A 624 18.64 -32.12 14.42
CA TYR A 624 19.00 -30.70 14.41
C TYR A 624 18.36 -29.95 15.59
N PRO A 625 19.12 -29.10 16.31
CA PRO A 625 18.61 -28.29 17.40
C PRO A 625 17.68 -27.18 16.89
N ILE A 626 16.79 -26.71 17.75
CA ILE A 626 16.03 -25.47 17.50
C ILE A 626 16.90 -24.28 17.85
N ILE A 627 17.00 -23.31 16.94
CA ILE A 627 17.83 -22.10 17.12
C ILE A 627 16.96 -20.84 17.16
N ASP A 628 17.46 -19.77 17.78
CA ASP A 628 16.77 -18.47 17.79
C ASP A 628 16.86 -17.77 16.42
N VAL A 629 15.96 -16.82 16.17
CA VAL A 629 15.88 -16.10 14.88
C VAL A 629 17.12 -15.24 14.66
N GLU A 630 17.65 -14.62 15.70
CA GLU A 630 18.89 -13.85 15.68
C GLU A 630 20.07 -14.73 15.25
N PHE A 631 20.19 -15.92 15.84
CA PHE A 631 21.25 -16.86 15.48
C PHE A 631 21.13 -17.35 14.02
N ALA A 632 19.90 -17.63 13.55
CA ALA A 632 19.66 -17.96 12.15
C ALA A 632 20.06 -16.80 11.21
N SER A 633 19.77 -15.57 11.62
CA SER A 633 20.10 -14.33 10.90
C SER A 633 21.61 -14.08 10.82
N ASP A 634 22.34 -14.31 11.91
CA ASP A 634 23.80 -14.20 11.99
C ASP A 634 24.49 -15.30 11.18
N CYS A 635 23.99 -16.54 11.26
CA CYS A 635 24.49 -17.64 10.44
C CYS A 635 24.42 -17.33 8.93
N ILE A 636 23.30 -16.76 8.45
CA ILE A 636 23.19 -16.30 7.05
C ILE A 636 24.23 -15.20 6.76
N LYS A 637 24.42 -14.27 7.69
CA LYS A 637 25.37 -13.17 7.55
C LYS A 637 26.80 -13.68 7.42
N ASP A 638 27.21 -14.60 8.28
CA ASP A 638 28.56 -15.17 8.28
C ASP A 638 28.81 -15.92 6.97
N VAL A 639 27.90 -16.82 6.59
CA VAL A 639 27.97 -17.59 5.34
C VAL A 639 28.01 -16.68 4.10
N CYS A 640 27.28 -15.56 4.08
CA CYS A 640 27.35 -14.60 2.99
C CYS A 640 28.59 -13.69 3.04
N SER A 641 29.18 -13.46 4.21
CA SER A 641 30.32 -12.56 4.41
C SER A 641 31.64 -13.20 3.99
N ASP A 642 31.77 -14.51 4.19
CA ASP A 642 32.96 -15.30 3.83
C ASP A 642 33.13 -15.45 2.30
N LYS A 643 32.11 -15.09 1.52
CA LYS A 643 32.14 -15.24 0.07
C LYS A 643 32.63 -13.97 -0.62
N GLU A 644 33.58 -14.14 -1.54
CA GLU A 644 34.00 -13.08 -2.43
C GLU A 644 32.84 -12.67 -3.35
N VAL A 645 32.43 -11.41 -3.26
CA VAL A 645 31.33 -10.89 -4.07
C VAL A 645 31.88 -10.47 -5.43
N THR A 646 31.39 -11.11 -6.48
CA THR A 646 31.76 -10.78 -7.85
C THR A 646 31.11 -9.47 -8.31
N THR A 647 31.82 -8.71 -9.13
CA THR A 647 31.30 -7.51 -9.80
C THR A 647 30.93 -7.82 -11.25
N GLU A 648 30.05 -7.02 -11.84
CA GLU A 648 29.76 -7.04 -13.26
C GLU A 648 29.61 -5.61 -13.79
N THR A 649 29.95 -5.42 -15.06
CA THR A 649 29.74 -4.15 -15.76
C THR A 649 28.39 -4.19 -16.45
N VAL A 650 27.49 -3.25 -16.11
CA VAL A 650 26.15 -3.17 -16.72
C VAL A 650 25.96 -1.86 -17.48
N PRO A 651 25.19 -1.87 -18.58
CA PRO A 651 24.77 -0.64 -19.25
C PRO A 651 24.01 0.28 -18.29
N LEU A 652 24.19 1.59 -18.45
CA LEU A 652 23.56 2.63 -17.61
C LEU A 652 22.05 2.39 -17.46
N GLU A 653 21.35 2.05 -18.54
CA GLU A 653 19.90 1.82 -18.59
C GLU A 653 19.44 0.62 -17.72
N ARG A 654 20.37 -0.30 -17.43
CA ARG A 654 20.18 -1.50 -16.59
C ARG A 654 20.75 -1.35 -15.18
N SER A 655 21.39 -0.21 -14.87
CA SER A 655 22.04 0.05 -13.58
C SER A 655 21.08 0.51 -12.47
N LEU A 656 19.85 0.91 -12.80
CA LEU A 656 18.86 1.37 -11.81
C LEU A 656 18.65 0.34 -10.68
N ASN A 657 18.78 0.80 -9.43
CA ASN A 657 18.71 0.00 -8.19
C ASN A 657 19.84 -1.00 -7.98
N ARG A 658 20.87 -1.06 -8.83
CA ARG A 658 22.10 -1.81 -8.56
C ARG A 658 22.96 -1.07 -7.53
N ILE A 659 23.93 -1.75 -6.94
CA ILE A 659 24.86 -1.16 -5.97
C ILE A 659 26.21 -1.00 -6.64
N VAL A 660 26.75 0.21 -6.59
CA VAL A 660 28.02 0.55 -7.24
C VAL A 660 29.17 -0.15 -6.53
N ALA A 661 30.07 -0.78 -7.30
CA ALA A 661 31.22 -1.52 -6.76
C ALA A 661 32.51 -0.69 -6.67
N GLU A 662 32.49 0.55 -7.15
CA GLU A 662 33.59 1.52 -7.14
C GLU A 662 33.08 2.94 -6.82
N ASP A 663 33.99 3.83 -6.43
CA ASP A 663 33.66 5.25 -6.31
C ASP A 663 33.58 5.87 -7.72
N ILE A 664 32.50 6.58 -8.01
CA ILE A 664 32.32 7.26 -9.29
C ILE A 664 32.60 8.75 -9.10
N HIS A 665 33.67 9.21 -9.73
CA HIS A 665 34.06 10.61 -9.78
C HIS A 665 33.64 11.26 -11.10
N ALA A 666 33.37 12.57 -11.05
CA ALA A 666 33.14 13.37 -12.24
C ALA A 666 34.46 13.63 -12.98
N GLU A 667 34.59 13.18 -14.23
CA GLU A 667 35.79 13.45 -15.05
C GLU A 667 35.81 14.88 -15.60
N GLU A 668 34.66 15.51 -15.67
CA GLU A 668 34.44 16.86 -16.16
C GLU A 668 33.45 17.62 -15.28
N SER A 669 33.43 18.94 -15.42
CA SER A 669 32.47 19.79 -14.72
C SER A 669 31.12 19.80 -15.45
N ILE A 670 30.03 19.89 -14.71
CA ILE A 670 28.68 20.08 -15.22
C ILE A 670 28.13 21.41 -14.69
N PRO A 671 27.73 22.35 -15.57
CA PRO A 671 28.03 22.36 -17.00
C PRO A 671 29.55 22.52 -17.26
N SER A 672 30.02 22.12 -18.43
CA SER A 672 31.43 22.17 -18.83
C SER A 672 31.87 23.54 -19.37
N PHE A 673 30.89 24.36 -19.75
CA PHE A 673 31.01 25.76 -20.16
C PHE A 673 29.86 26.57 -19.52
N PRO A 674 29.93 27.91 -19.45
CA PRO A 674 28.83 28.71 -18.93
C PRO A 674 27.56 28.51 -19.78
N THR A 675 26.44 28.24 -19.13
CA THR A 675 25.14 28.06 -19.82
C THR A 675 24.08 28.98 -19.27
N SER A 676 23.08 29.31 -20.08
CA SER A 676 21.95 30.11 -19.60
C SER A 676 21.09 29.33 -18.60
N PHE A 677 20.71 29.96 -17.48
CA PHE A 677 19.77 29.40 -16.50
C PHE A 677 18.31 29.54 -16.93
N ILE A 678 18.01 30.48 -17.83
CA ILE A 678 16.66 30.84 -18.29
C ILE A 678 16.66 31.12 -19.80
N ASP A 679 15.50 31.18 -20.42
CA ASP A 679 15.38 31.73 -21.77
C ASP A 679 15.35 33.26 -21.71
N GLY A 680 16.09 33.90 -22.61
CA GLY A 680 16.26 35.35 -22.54
C GLY A 680 17.13 35.92 -23.64
N TYR A 681 17.75 37.05 -23.34
CA TYR A 681 18.75 37.66 -24.20
C TYR A 681 20.07 37.73 -23.45
N ALA A 682 21.10 37.10 -24.01
CA ALA A 682 22.48 37.25 -23.57
C ALA A 682 22.95 38.66 -23.92
N VAL A 683 23.42 39.39 -22.91
CA VAL A 683 23.82 40.80 -23.02
C VAL A 683 25.10 41.06 -22.22
N LYS A 684 25.69 42.22 -22.45
CA LYS A 684 26.74 42.78 -21.61
C LYS A 684 26.14 43.69 -20.53
N SER A 685 26.29 43.30 -19.27
CA SER A 685 25.74 43.94 -18.08
C SER A 685 26.15 45.42 -17.96
N SER A 686 27.37 45.74 -18.38
CA SER A 686 27.91 47.12 -18.43
C SER A 686 27.10 48.07 -19.31
N ASN A 687 26.29 47.58 -20.25
CA ASN A 687 25.45 48.43 -21.08
C ASN A 687 24.14 48.86 -20.39
N GLY A 688 23.79 48.27 -19.24
CA GLY A 688 22.62 48.65 -18.43
C GLY A 688 21.28 48.47 -19.15
N LYS A 689 20.31 49.34 -18.83
CA LYS A 689 18.99 49.39 -19.48
C LYS A 689 19.07 50.05 -20.86
N GLY A 690 18.23 49.65 -21.81
CA GLY A 690 18.17 50.30 -23.13
C GLY A 690 17.90 49.33 -24.28
N ILE A 691 17.95 49.87 -25.50
CA ILE A 691 17.75 49.10 -26.73
C ILE A 691 19.05 48.37 -27.10
N ARG A 692 18.92 47.14 -27.57
CA ARG A 692 20.00 46.30 -28.11
C ARG A 692 19.65 45.85 -29.51
N VAL A 693 20.66 45.74 -30.36
CA VAL A 693 20.54 45.09 -31.66
C VAL A 693 20.67 43.60 -31.44
N VAL A 694 19.68 42.82 -31.86
CA VAL A 694 19.70 41.37 -31.72
C VAL A 694 20.48 40.79 -32.90
N LYS A 695 21.58 40.09 -32.60
CA LYS A 695 22.32 39.31 -33.60
C LYS A 695 21.64 37.96 -33.77
N ASN A 696 21.31 37.63 -35.03
CA ASN A 696 20.80 36.31 -35.38
C ASN A 696 21.95 35.32 -35.48
N VAL A 697 22.03 34.44 -34.49
CA VAL A 697 22.68 33.14 -34.67
C VAL A 697 21.62 32.25 -35.30
N ALA A 698 21.72 32.02 -36.59
CA ALA A 698 20.67 31.41 -37.40
C ALA A 698 20.03 30.17 -36.75
N THR A 699 18.70 30.14 -36.72
CA THR A 699 17.87 28.96 -36.39
C THR A 699 17.97 27.85 -37.45
N ALA A 700 18.87 27.97 -38.43
CA ALA A 700 19.11 27.01 -39.49
C ALA A 700 20.60 26.96 -39.88
N GLY A 701 21.31 25.93 -39.41
CA GLY A 701 22.63 25.52 -39.90
C GLY A 701 23.78 25.75 -38.91
N ASP A 702 24.16 24.68 -38.20
CA ASP A 702 25.44 24.34 -37.51
C ASP A 702 26.29 25.40 -36.75
N LYS A 703 26.01 26.70 -36.84
CA LYS A 703 26.68 27.76 -36.07
C LYS A 703 26.03 27.88 -34.70
N GLN A 704 26.81 27.72 -33.64
CA GLN A 704 26.32 27.82 -32.28
C GLN A 704 26.58 29.23 -31.73
N PRO A 705 25.82 29.69 -30.72
CA PRO A 705 26.07 30.99 -30.07
C PRO A 705 27.52 31.15 -29.58
N ILE A 706 28.16 30.03 -29.21
CA ILE A 706 29.56 29.99 -28.78
C ILE A 706 30.56 30.45 -29.85
N ASP A 707 30.17 30.41 -31.13
CA ASP A 707 31.03 30.79 -32.27
C ASP A 707 31.02 32.31 -32.52
N GLU A 708 30.14 33.07 -31.86
CA GLU A 708 29.98 34.52 -32.00
C GLU A 708 30.52 35.27 -30.78
N VAL A 709 31.12 36.45 -31.04
CA VAL A 709 31.55 37.39 -30.00
C VAL A 709 30.55 38.54 -29.93
N LEU A 710 29.86 38.67 -28.79
CA LEU A 710 28.90 39.72 -28.50
C LEU A 710 29.62 41.06 -28.28
N GLN A 711 29.31 42.05 -29.12
CA GLN A 711 29.84 43.41 -28.97
C GLN A 711 28.97 44.26 -28.05
N SER A 712 29.51 45.40 -27.61
CA SER A 712 28.78 46.36 -26.78
C SER A 712 27.56 46.92 -27.53
N GLY A 713 26.39 46.87 -26.90
CA GLY A 713 25.12 47.31 -27.51
C GLY A 713 24.38 46.22 -28.29
N GLU A 714 24.96 45.02 -28.42
CA GLU A 714 24.31 43.85 -29.03
C GLU A 714 23.63 42.97 -27.98
N ALA A 715 22.71 42.13 -28.44
CA ALA A 715 22.11 41.05 -27.69
C ALA A 715 22.04 39.79 -28.57
N ILE A 716 22.18 38.61 -27.98
CA ILE A 716 21.91 37.33 -28.67
C ILE A 716 20.73 36.67 -27.96
N ARG A 717 19.74 36.24 -28.74
CA ARG A 717 18.64 35.43 -28.20
C ARG A 717 19.22 34.10 -27.73
N ILE A 718 18.96 33.73 -26.49
CA ILE A 718 19.49 32.51 -25.88
C ILE A 718 18.40 31.73 -25.17
N SER A 719 18.42 30.41 -25.31
CA SER A 719 17.49 29.49 -24.65
C SER A 719 18.11 28.88 -23.39
N MET A 720 17.28 28.34 -22.49
CA MET A 720 17.74 27.67 -21.27
C MET A 720 18.70 26.52 -21.63
N GLY A 721 19.88 26.50 -21.01
CA GLY A 721 20.90 25.47 -21.23
C GLY A 721 21.82 25.73 -22.42
N GLU A 722 21.58 26.75 -23.24
CA GLU A 722 22.49 27.13 -24.33
C GLU A 722 23.80 27.72 -23.79
N PRO A 723 24.92 27.56 -24.54
CA PRO A 723 26.20 28.18 -24.19
C PRO A 723 26.10 29.70 -24.18
N ILE A 724 26.68 30.35 -23.18
CA ILE A 724 26.81 31.82 -23.18
C ILE A 724 27.83 32.24 -24.25
N PRO A 725 27.45 33.13 -25.19
CA PRO A 725 28.36 33.60 -26.24
C PRO A 725 29.53 34.40 -25.65
N ALA A 726 30.66 34.42 -26.34
CA ALA A 726 31.83 35.16 -25.88
C ALA A 726 31.52 36.66 -25.77
N GLY A 727 31.89 37.30 -24.66
CA GLY A 727 31.63 38.74 -24.43
C GLY A 727 30.30 39.07 -23.72
N ALA A 728 29.37 38.11 -23.63
CA ALA A 728 28.19 38.23 -22.77
C ALA A 728 28.52 37.82 -21.33
N ASP A 729 27.91 38.49 -20.35
CA ASP A 729 28.13 38.26 -18.92
C ASP A 729 26.83 38.23 -18.09
N ALA A 730 25.67 38.38 -18.73
CA ALA A 730 24.36 38.26 -18.11
C ALA A 730 23.29 37.80 -19.11
N VAL A 731 22.24 37.15 -18.61
CA VAL A 731 21.04 36.83 -19.39
C VAL A 731 19.82 37.51 -18.79
N VAL A 732 19.12 38.30 -19.61
CA VAL A 732 17.90 39.00 -19.19
C VAL A 732 16.67 38.15 -19.56
N PRO A 733 15.76 37.86 -18.61
CA PRO A 733 14.52 37.12 -18.88
C PRO A 733 13.67 37.82 -19.93
N LEU A 734 12.93 37.05 -20.73
CA LEU A 734 11.98 37.59 -21.71
C LEU A 734 11.00 38.60 -21.11
N GLU A 735 10.52 38.34 -19.90
CA GLU A 735 9.59 39.21 -19.17
C GLU A 735 10.15 40.62 -18.94
N ASP A 736 11.47 40.71 -18.72
CA ASP A 736 12.21 41.96 -18.54
C ASP A 736 12.66 42.57 -19.88
N THR A 737 12.12 42.08 -21.00
CA THR A 737 12.37 42.61 -22.35
C THR A 737 11.08 43.00 -23.06
N SER A 738 11.20 43.86 -24.07
CA SER A 738 10.13 44.16 -25.02
C SER A 738 10.71 44.32 -26.41
N VAL A 739 10.15 43.62 -27.40
CA VAL A 739 10.57 43.76 -28.80
C VAL A 739 10.25 45.18 -29.29
N VAL A 740 11.22 45.79 -29.97
CA VAL A 740 11.11 47.15 -30.55
C VAL A 740 10.90 47.07 -32.05
N GLU A 741 11.56 46.13 -32.73
CA GLU A 741 11.57 46.03 -34.18
C GLU A 741 11.67 44.56 -34.59
N TYR A 742 10.81 44.15 -35.53
CA TYR A 742 10.84 42.86 -36.20
C TYR A 742 11.41 43.00 -37.61
N SER A 743 11.87 41.89 -38.19
CA SER A 743 12.19 41.78 -39.61
C SER A 743 10.98 42.03 -40.50
N ILE A 744 11.23 42.30 -41.78
CA ILE A 744 10.21 42.69 -42.77
C ILE A 744 9.14 41.59 -42.95
N ASP A 745 9.52 40.33 -42.80
CA ASP A 745 8.65 39.15 -42.82
C ASP A 745 8.04 38.81 -41.44
N GLY A 746 8.35 39.60 -40.40
CA GLY A 746 7.87 39.42 -39.04
C GLY A 746 8.45 38.20 -38.33
N SER A 747 9.43 37.51 -38.92
CA SER A 747 9.94 36.23 -38.43
C SER A 747 11.02 36.38 -37.35
N GLU A 748 11.75 37.49 -37.33
CA GLU A 748 12.93 37.69 -36.48
C GLU A 748 12.87 39.01 -35.70
N VAL A 749 13.42 39.02 -34.49
CA VAL A 749 13.56 40.23 -33.68
C VAL A 749 14.86 40.92 -34.06
N ILE A 750 14.79 42.18 -34.52
CA ILE A 750 15.98 42.99 -34.88
C ILE A 750 16.44 43.83 -33.69
N LYS A 751 15.50 44.39 -32.91
CA LYS A 751 15.82 45.20 -31.73
C LYS A 751 14.97 44.80 -30.54
N VAL A 752 15.63 44.68 -29.40
CA VAL A 752 14.99 44.40 -28.11
C VAL A 752 15.33 45.49 -27.10
N LYS A 753 14.33 45.92 -26.32
CA LYS A 753 14.52 46.85 -25.21
C LYS A 753 14.62 46.08 -23.91
N ILE A 754 15.75 46.24 -23.23
CA ILE A 754 16.00 45.72 -21.88
C ILE A 754 15.39 46.69 -20.86
N LYS A 755 14.38 46.23 -20.11
CA LYS A 755 13.60 47.05 -19.16
C LYS A 755 14.38 47.30 -17.86
N ARG A 756 15.11 46.29 -17.38
CA ARG A 756 15.89 46.31 -16.13
C ARG A 756 17.37 46.09 -16.44
N ALA A 757 18.24 46.89 -15.82
CA ALA A 757 19.68 46.68 -15.94
C ALA A 757 20.07 45.35 -15.26
N PRO A 758 20.69 44.40 -15.98
CA PRO A 758 21.11 43.14 -15.39
C PRO A 758 22.40 43.28 -14.59
N ASN A 759 22.56 42.44 -13.56
CA ASN A 759 23.79 42.30 -12.80
C ASN A 759 24.80 41.38 -13.52
N TYR A 760 26.08 41.53 -13.19
CA TYR A 760 27.12 40.62 -13.65
C TYR A 760 26.84 39.17 -13.17
N ASN A 761 27.00 38.19 -14.07
CA ASN A 761 26.67 36.77 -13.88
C ASN A 761 25.19 36.48 -13.58
N GLU A 762 24.28 37.42 -13.83
CA GLU A 762 22.86 37.19 -13.62
C GLU A 762 22.32 36.12 -14.60
N ASN A 763 21.62 35.12 -14.05
CA ASN A 763 21.01 34.01 -14.79
C ASN A 763 21.99 33.16 -15.62
N ILE A 764 23.27 33.11 -15.24
CA ILE A 764 24.28 32.24 -15.85
C ILE A 764 24.63 31.10 -14.89
N ARG A 765 24.60 29.87 -15.41
CA ARG A 765 25.19 28.69 -14.73
C ARG A 765 26.67 28.64 -15.04
N ILE A 766 27.49 28.92 -14.03
CA ILE A 766 28.94 28.84 -14.13
C ILE A 766 29.41 27.40 -14.26
N ILE A 767 30.65 27.23 -14.75
CA ILE A 767 31.27 25.92 -14.92
C ILE A 767 31.29 25.17 -13.58
N GLY A 768 30.78 23.93 -13.58
CA GLY A 768 30.79 23.07 -12.40
C GLY A 768 29.80 23.46 -11.30
N SER A 769 28.81 24.32 -11.60
CA SER A 769 27.76 24.70 -10.64
C SER A 769 26.91 23.53 -10.16
N ASP A 770 26.74 22.49 -10.99
CA ASP A 770 25.96 21.30 -10.64
C ASP A 770 26.86 20.19 -10.12
N VAL A 771 27.93 19.88 -10.87
CA VAL A 771 28.92 18.86 -10.50
C VAL A 771 30.29 19.42 -10.83
N SER A 772 31.15 19.56 -9.83
CA SER A 772 32.52 20.01 -10.05
C SER A 772 33.40 18.85 -10.53
N LYS A 773 34.37 19.12 -11.40
CA LYS A 773 35.37 18.13 -11.81
C LYS A 773 36.04 17.47 -10.59
N ASN A 774 36.29 16.17 -10.68
CA ASN A 774 36.83 15.27 -9.66
C ASN A 774 35.95 15.06 -8.40
N SER A 775 34.79 15.70 -8.30
CA SER A 775 33.88 15.48 -7.18
C SER A 775 33.33 14.05 -7.18
N LEU A 776 33.11 13.51 -5.97
CA LEU A 776 32.50 12.19 -5.78
C LEU A 776 31.00 12.29 -6.06
N VAL A 777 30.52 11.56 -7.06
CA VAL A 777 29.10 11.56 -7.47
C VAL A 777 28.33 10.40 -6.83
N LEU A 778 28.93 9.22 -6.79
CA LEU A 778 28.39 8.05 -6.09
C LEU A 778 29.53 7.33 -5.37
N LYS A 779 29.29 6.94 -4.12
CA LYS A 779 30.25 6.17 -3.34
C LYS A 779 30.07 4.66 -3.57
N LYS A 780 31.15 3.90 -3.54
CA LYS A 780 31.14 2.44 -3.49
C LYS A 780 30.22 1.95 -2.38
N GLY A 781 29.34 1.01 -2.71
CA GLY A 781 28.32 0.50 -1.79
C GLY A 781 27.01 1.30 -1.80
N GLU A 782 26.90 2.39 -2.57
CA GLU A 782 25.64 3.11 -2.72
C GLU A 782 24.73 2.48 -3.78
N ARG A 783 23.42 2.55 -3.53
CA ARG A 783 22.39 2.10 -4.49
C ARG A 783 22.13 3.20 -5.51
N ILE A 784 22.21 2.88 -6.80
CA ILE A 784 21.93 3.81 -7.91
C ILE A 784 20.44 4.16 -7.93
N LYS A 785 20.11 5.43 -7.66
CA LYS A 785 18.74 5.98 -7.66
C LYS A 785 18.41 6.62 -9.02
N HIS A 786 17.13 6.92 -9.25
CA HIS A 786 16.65 7.51 -10.52
C HIS A 786 17.31 8.86 -10.85
N PHE A 787 17.54 9.73 -9.86
CA PHE A 787 18.23 11.01 -10.09
C PHE A 787 19.72 10.83 -10.36
N SER A 788 20.39 9.93 -9.62
CA SER A 788 21.81 9.62 -9.82
C SER A 788 22.07 9.13 -11.25
N LEU A 789 21.12 8.39 -11.83
CA LEU A 789 21.17 7.94 -13.22
C LEU A 789 21.20 9.08 -14.24
N GLY A 790 20.43 10.15 -14.01
CA GLY A 790 20.48 11.35 -14.85
C GLY A 790 21.86 12.02 -14.78
N VAL A 791 22.43 12.16 -13.59
CA VAL A 791 23.77 12.72 -13.40
C VAL A 791 24.85 11.86 -14.08
N LEU A 792 24.77 10.53 -13.95
CA LEU A 792 25.67 9.59 -14.63
C LEU A 792 25.58 9.72 -16.17
N ALA A 793 24.37 9.93 -16.70
CA ALA A 793 24.18 10.20 -18.13
C ALA A 793 24.85 11.53 -18.55
N MET A 794 24.73 12.59 -17.75
CA MET A 794 25.40 13.88 -18.02
C MET A 794 26.92 13.74 -18.06
N LEU A 795 27.49 12.90 -17.19
CA LEU A 795 28.91 12.56 -17.16
C LEU A 795 29.35 11.61 -18.28
N GLY A 796 28.43 11.16 -19.15
CA GLY A 796 28.74 10.25 -20.25
C GLY A 796 29.08 8.83 -19.81
N LYS A 797 28.68 8.43 -18.59
CA LYS A 797 28.92 7.08 -18.09
C LYS A 797 27.95 6.12 -18.76
N THR A 798 28.45 5.32 -19.70
CA THR A 798 27.64 4.36 -20.48
C THR A 798 27.51 3.01 -19.81
N ASN A 799 28.50 2.64 -19.01
CA ASN A 799 28.59 1.39 -18.29
C ASN A 799 29.02 1.67 -16.85
N ILE A 800 28.45 0.92 -15.91
CA ILE A 800 28.70 1.09 -14.47
C ILE A 800 29.14 -0.25 -13.89
N LEU A 801 30.25 -0.24 -13.13
CA LEU A 801 30.68 -1.40 -12.36
C LEU A 801 29.81 -1.55 -11.11
N VAL A 802 29.10 -2.67 -11.01
CA VAL A 802 28.15 -2.95 -9.93
C VAL A 802 28.42 -4.31 -9.31
N TYR A 803 27.98 -4.53 -8.06
CA TYR A 803 28.00 -5.88 -7.49
C TYR A 803 27.00 -6.77 -8.23
N LYS A 804 27.45 -7.95 -8.66
CA LYS A 804 26.64 -8.93 -9.39
C LYS A 804 25.51 -9.43 -8.49
N ARG A 805 24.30 -9.49 -9.05
CA ARG A 805 23.16 -10.08 -8.34
C ARG A 805 23.16 -11.60 -8.52
N PRO A 806 22.84 -12.38 -7.47
CA PRO A 806 22.66 -13.82 -7.62
C PRO A 806 21.47 -14.13 -8.52
N SER A 807 21.57 -15.21 -9.31
CA SER A 807 20.40 -15.79 -9.97
C SER A 807 19.57 -16.61 -8.98
N ILE A 808 18.24 -16.55 -9.10
CA ILE A 808 17.32 -17.09 -8.09
C ILE A 808 16.31 -18.03 -8.77
N GLY A 809 16.16 -19.25 -8.26
CA GLY A 809 15.13 -20.20 -8.69
C GLY A 809 14.06 -20.38 -7.60
N VAL A 810 12.80 -20.54 -7.99
CA VAL A 810 11.69 -20.85 -7.07
C VAL A 810 10.99 -22.13 -7.49
N ILE A 811 10.91 -23.10 -6.58
CA ILE A 811 10.28 -24.40 -6.77
C ILE A 811 9.22 -24.61 -5.68
N SER A 812 8.09 -25.24 -6.02
CA SER A 812 7.15 -25.81 -5.05
C SER A 812 7.29 -27.33 -5.03
N ILE A 813 7.31 -27.94 -3.85
CA ILE A 813 7.30 -29.41 -3.67
C ILE A 813 6.00 -29.79 -2.99
N GLY A 814 5.28 -30.76 -3.56
CA GLY A 814 4.11 -31.33 -2.91
C GLY A 814 3.23 -32.13 -3.86
N ASN A 815 2.80 -33.31 -3.43
CA ASN A 815 1.90 -34.17 -4.21
C ASN A 815 0.45 -33.65 -4.26
N TYR A 816 0.08 -32.78 -3.31
CA TYR A 816 -1.25 -32.18 -3.18
C TYR A 816 -1.38 -30.83 -3.91
N ILE A 817 -0.32 -30.37 -4.58
CA ILE A 817 -0.30 -29.07 -5.26
C ILE A 817 -0.53 -29.26 -6.77
N CYS A 818 -1.26 -28.36 -7.40
CA CYS A 818 -1.44 -28.29 -8.85
C CYS A 818 -1.22 -26.88 -9.41
N GLU A 819 -1.07 -26.77 -10.73
CA GLU A 819 -0.98 -25.46 -11.39
C GLU A 819 -2.29 -24.68 -11.26
N PRO A 820 -2.26 -23.34 -11.17
CA PRO A 820 -3.48 -22.53 -11.01
C PRO A 820 -4.53 -22.74 -12.12
N LYS A 821 -4.07 -23.06 -13.33
CA LYS A 821 -4.93 -23.31 -14.50
C LYS A 821 -5.64 -24.67 -14.49
N GLU A 822 -5.21 -25.59 -13.63
CA GLU A 822 -5.79 -26.93 -13.57
C GLU A 822 -7.11 -26.92 -12.78
N LYS A 823 -8.05 -27.77 -13.20
CA LYS A 823 -9.27 -28.01 -12.44
C LYS A 823 -8.89 -28.73 -11.14
N LEU A 824 -9.39 -28.23 -10.01
CA LEU A 824 -9.13 -28.82 -8.70
C LEU A 824 -9.70 -30.25 -8.64
N ALA A 825 -8.82 -31.24 -8.49
CA ALA A 825 -9.19 -32.59 -8.11
C ALA A 825 -9.41 -32.67 -6.58
N PRO A 826 -10.23 -33.62 -6.08
CA PRO A 826 -10.39 -33.84 -4.64
C PRO A 826 -9.03 -34.02 -3.94
N GLY A 827 -8.82 -33.32 -2.82
CA GLY A 827 -7.57 -33.39 -2.04
C GLY A 827 -6.38 -32.60 -2.63
N LYS A 828 -6.56 -31.86 -3.74
CA LYS A 828 -5.54 -30.94 -4.27
C LYS A 828 -5.82 -29.48 -3.95
N ILE A 829 -4.77 -28.66 -3.93
CA ILE A 829 -4.83 -27.20 -3.85
C ILE A 829 -3.97 -26.58 -4.97
N ARG A 830 -4.29 -25.36 -5.39
CA ARG A 830 -3.49 -24.63 -6.39
C ARG A 830 -2.23 -24.03 -5.78
N ASP A 831 -1.14 -24.01 -6.53
CA ASP A 831 0.14 -23.40 -6.12
C ASP A 831 0.03 -21.88 -6.01
N ALA A 832 -0.09 -21.37 -4.79
CA ALA A 832 -0.06 -19.93 -4.50
C ALA A 832 1.36 -19.44 -4.21
N ASN A 833 2.18 -20.29 -3.59
CA ASN A 833 3.41 -19.88 -2.93
C ASN A 833 4.47 -19.47 -3.93
N ARG A 834 4.65 -20.25 -5.00
CA ARG A 834 5.60 -19.94 -6.07
C ARG A 834 5.30 -18.58 -6.70
N PHE A 835 4.03 -18.32 -6.99
CA PHE A 835 3.57 -17.01 -7.49
C PHE A 835 3.80 -15.90 -6.47
N THR A 836 3.46 -16.11 -5.19
CA THR A 836 3.72 -15.14 -4.13
C THR A 836 5.22 -14.82 -4.01
N LEU A 837 6.09 -15.82 -4.00
CA LEU A 837 7.54 -15.66 -3.87
C LEU A 837 8.17 -14.95 -5.05
N ILE A 838 7.87 -15.38 -6.28
CA ILE A 838 8.39 -14.73 -7.50
C ILE A 838 7.98 -13.25 -7.52
N ASN A 839 6.74 -12.94 -7.16
CA ASN A 839 6.26 -11.56 -7.14
C ASN A 839 6.79 -10.74 -5.96
N LEU A 840 7.02 -11.37 -4.81
CA LEU A 840 7.67 -10.77 -3.65
C LEU A 840 9.12 -10.41 -3.98
N LEU A 841 9.89 -11.32 -4.58
CA LEU A 841 11.25 -11.05 -5.08
C LEU A 841 11.25 -9.89 -6.08
N LYS A 842 10.29 -9.87 -7.01
CA LYS A 842 10.08 -8.76 -7.95
C LYS A 842 9.83 -7.43 -7.24
N ASN A 843 9.07 -7.41 -6.14
CA ASN A 843 8.84 -6.21 -5.32
C ASN A 843 10.15 -5.68 -4.73
N TYR A 844 10.99 -6.59 -4.24
CA TYR A 844 12.35 -6.31 -3.77
C TYR A 844 13.37 -6.16 -4.91
N ARG A 845 12.90 -6.08 -6.17
CA ARG A 845 13.68 -5.80 -7.39
C ARG A 845 14.64 -6.92 -7.78
N TYR A 846 14.45 -8.13 -7.26
CA TYR A 846 15.14 -9.34 -7.69
C TYR A 846 14.36 -10.04 -8.79
N LYS A 847 15.07 -10.56 -9.79
CA LYS A 847 14.50 -11.44 -10.80
C LYS A 847 14.67 -12.87 -10.35
N SER A 848 13.67 -13.71 -10.58
CA SER A 848 13.75 -15.13 -10.31
C SER A 848 13.18 -15.95 -11.47
N ASN A 849 13.69 -17.16 -11.58
CA ASN A 849 13.28 -18.19 -12.51
C ASN A 849 12.20 -19.04 -11.87
N ASP A 850 11.13 -19.26 -12.61
CA ASP A 850 10.08 -20.20 -12.24
C ASP A 850 10.54 -21.61 -12.58
N CYS A 851 10.78 -22.43 -11.54
CA CYS A 851 11.29 -23.79 -11.69
C CYS A 851 10.18 -24.84 -11.50
N GLY A 852 8.91 -24.41 -11.46
CA GLY A 852 7.73 -25.28 -11.47
C GLY A 852 7.46 -26.03 -10.16
N ILE A 853 6.76 -27.15 -10.29
CA ILE A 853 6.31 -28.00 -9.19
C ILE A 853 7.00 -29.37 -9.30
N ALA A 854 7.64 -29.81 -8.22
CA ALA A 854 8.19 -31.15 -8.09
C ALA A 854 7.29 -32.04 -7.22
N LYS A 855 7.26 -33.34 -7.55
CA LYS A 855 6.60 -34.34 -6.71
C LYS A 855 7.42 -34.58 -5.44
N ASP A 856 6.73 -34.92 -4.36
CA ASP A 856 7.36 -35.18 -3.06
C ASP A 856 7.88 -36.63 -3.01
N ASN A 857 8.95 -36.89 -3.75
CA ASN A 857 9.74 -38.13 -3.71
C ASN A 857 11.22 -37.82 -4.05
N PRO A 858 12.18 -38.65 -3.59
CA PRO A 858 13.61 -38.35 -3.71
C PRO A 858 14.09 -38.07 -5.14
N ASP A 859 13.70 -38.91 -6.11
CA ASP A 859 14.16 -38.80 -7.50
C ASP A 859 13.64 -37.52 -8.18
N ALA A 860 12.37 -37.19 -7.99
CA ALA A 860 11.78 -35.98 -8.55
C ALA A 860 12.35 -34.71 -7.92
N ILE A 861 12.60 -34.72 -6.61
CA ILE A 861 13.25 -33.60 -5.92
C ILE A 861 14.68 -33.42 -6.44
N LYS A 862 15.44 -34.51 -6.55
CA LYS A 862 16.81 -34.51 -7.08
C LYS A 862 16.85 -33.93 -8.50
N GLN A 863 16.01 -34.43 -9.40
CA GLN A 863 15.95 -33.95 -10.78
C GLN A 863 15.61 -32.45 -10.85
N ALA A 864 14.62 -31.99 -10.07
CA ALA A 864 14.24 -30.58 -10.03
C ALA A 864 15.38 -29.69 -9.48
N LEU A 865 16.10 -30.17 -8.46
CA LEU A 865 17.27 -29.50 -7.91
C LEU A 865 18.42 -29.42 -8.91
N GLU A 866 18.77 -30.52 -9.59
CA GLU A 866 19.81 -30.55 -10.63
C GLU A 866 19.52 -29.53 -11.73
N GLN A 867 18.30 -29.54 -12.27
CA GLN A 867 17.86 -28.56 -13.28
C GLN A 867 17.98 -27.12 -12.75
N SER A 868 17.60 -26.89 -11.50
CA SER A 868 17.63 -25.56 -10.90
C SER A 868 19.05 -25.08 -10.59
N PHE A 869 19.97 -25.97 -10.20
CA PHE A 869 21.36 -25.61 -9.91
C PHE A 869 22.14 -25.17 -11.15
N THR A 870 21.73 -25.60 -12.36
CA THR A 870 22.41 -25.21 -13.61
C THR A 870 22.36 -23.70 -13.87
N CYS A 871 21.27 -23.03 -13.49
CA CYS A 871 21.03 -21.62 -13.84
C CYS A 871 20.82 -20.68 -12.64
N ASN A 872 20.73 -21.22 -11.41
CA ASN A 872 20.46 -20.44 -10.19
C ASN A 872 21.59 -20.56 -9.16
N ASP A 873 21.92 -19.45 -8.50
CA ASP A 873 22.84 -19.40 -7.35
C ASP A 873 22.08 -19.61 -6.03
N VAL A 874 20.83 -19.16 -5.95
CA VAL A 874 19.94 -19.27 -4.79
C VAL A 874 18.67 -19.99 -5.18
N ILE A 875 18.32 -21.06 -4.49
CA ILE A 875 17.13 -21.87 -4.76
C ILE A 875 16.19 -21.73 -3.56
N ILE A 876 14.96 -21.32 -3.82
CA ILE A 876 13.91 -21.16 -2.81
C ILE A 876 12.88 -22.25 -3.05
N ILE A 877 12.61 -23.04 -2.01
CA ILE A 877 11.76 -24.22 -2.10
C ILE A 877 10.61 -24.05 -1.13
N SER A 878 9.39 -23.97 -1.64
CA SER A 878 8.19 -24.01 -0.81
C SER A 878 7.72 -25.46 -0.67
N SER A 879 7.64 -25.97 0.57
CA SER A 879 7.08 -27.31 0.85
C SER A 879 6.39 -27.35 2.22
N ALA A 880 5.54 -28.34 2.44
CA ALA A 880 5.02 -28.70 3.76
C ALA A 880 6.16 -29.32 4.59
N MET A 881 7.06 -28.47 5.10
CA MET A 881 8.30 -28.91 5.71
C MET A 881 8.02 -29.46 7.11
N GLY A 882 8.14 -30.78 7.25
CA GLY A 882 7.98 -31.51 8.50
C GLY A 882 9.28 -32.07 9.08
N GLU A 883 9.16 -32.80 10.19
CA GLU A 883 10.29 -33.46 10.86
C GLU A 883 10.79 -34.71 10.10
N LEU A 884 10.08 -35.12 9.03
CA LEU A 884 10.40 -36.23 8.12
C LEU A 884 10.54 -35.78 6.65
N ASP A 885 11.11 -34.60 6.41
CA ASP A 885 11.17 -33.97 5.07
C ASP A 885 12.26 -34.61 4.16
N MET A 886 11.80 -35.20 3.05
CA MET A 886 12.64 -35.81 2.00
C MET A 886 13.66 -34.84 1.40
N LEU A 887 13.36 -33.54 1.36
CA LEU A 887 14.29 -32.53 0.85
C LEU A 887 15.62 -32.54 1.60
N LYS A 888 15.57 -32.61 2.94
CA LYS A 888 16.79 -32.59 3.77
C LYS A 888 17.66 -33.81 3.52
N ARG A 889 17.00 -34.95 3.27
CA ARG A 889 17.67 -36.20 2.91
C ARG A 889 18.39 -36.07 1.57
N VAL A 890 17.68 -35.64 0.53
CA VAL A 890 18.26 -35.43 -0.81
C VAL A 890 19.42 -34.43 -0.76
N LEU A 891 19.26 -33.31 -0.04
CA LEU A 891 20.32 -32.32 0.12
C LEU A 891 21.61 -32.92 0.73
N VAL A 892 21.49 -33.76 1.77
CA VAL A 892 22.65 -34.34 2.46
C VAL A 892 23.21 -35.57 1.72
N GLU A 893 22.36 -36.50 1.31
CA GLU A 893 22.77 -37.78 0.73
C GLU A 893 23.19 -37.66 -0.74
N ASP A 894 22.45 -36.91 -1.56
CA ASP A 894 22.73 -36.80 -3.00
C ASP A 894 23.67 -35.62 -3.34
N PHE A 895 23.55 -34.49 -2.63
CA PHE A 895 24.29 -33.27 -2.95
C PHE A 895 25.39 -32.92 -1.94
N GLN A 896 25.56 -33.71 -0.88
CA GLN A 896 26.55 -33.46 0.18
C GLN A 896 26.45 -32.02 0.75
N ALA A 897 25.23 -31.49 0.80
CA ALA A 897 24.97 -30.13 1.25
C ALA A 897 25.19 -30.01 2.76
N THR A 898 25.72 -28.86 3.17
CA THR A 898 25.80 -28.47 4.57
C THR A 898 24.50 -27.79 4.96
N ILE A 899 23.71 -28.43 5.83
CA ILE A 899 22.54 -27.81 6.45
C ILE A 899 23.02 -26.99 7.66
N HIS A 900 22.87 -25.67 7.59
CA HIS A 900 23.26 -24.76 8.67
C HIS A 900 22.23 -24.73 9.78
N PHE A 901 20.94 -24.68 9.40
CA PHE A 901 19.83 -24.83 10.32
C PHE A 901 18.59 -25.35 9.60
N CYS A 902 17.68 -25.99 10.34
CA CYS A 902 16.39 -26.45 9.82
C CYS A 902 15.21 -26.33 10.79
N ARG A 903 15.45 -25.74 11.98
CA ARG A 903 14.44 -25.51 13.00
C ARG A 903 14.71 -24.18 13.68
N ILE A 904 13.77 -23.24 13.54
CA ILE A 904 13.87 -21.90 14.11
C ILE A 904 12.79 -21.74 15.16
N LYS A 905 13.15 -21.13 16.28
CA LYS A 905 12.24 -20.79 17.37
C LYS A 905 11.43 -19.55 16.97
N MET A 906 10.44 -19.74 16.10
CA MET A 906 9.58 -18.66 15.61
C MET A 906 8.19 -19.15 15.18
N LYS A 907 7.22 -18.24 15.21
CA LYS A 907 5.88 -18.45 14.65
C LYS A 907 5.48 -17.27 13.75
N PRO A 908 5.05 -17.51 12.51
CA PRO A 908 5.17 -18.76 11.75
C PRO A 908 6.61 -18.95 11.21
N GLY A 909 6.99 -20.15 10.77
CA GLY A 909 8.31 -20.41 10.16
C GLY A 909 9.23 -21.42 10.87
N LYS A 910 8.71 -22.19 11.85
CA LYS A 910 9.48 -23.14 12.66
C LYS A 910 10.41 -24.07 11.85
N TYR A 911 9.99 -24.55 10.68
CA TYR A 911 10.72 -25.55 9.90
C TYR A 911 11.53 -24.97 8.73
N THR A 912 11.79 -23.67 8.73
CA THR A 912 12.65 -23.05 7.71
C THR A 912 14.06 -23.65 7.75
N THR A 913 14.54 -24.04 6.58
CA THR A 913 15.82 -24.71 6.36
C THR A 913 16.73 -23.83 5.51
N PHE A 914 18.00 -23.73 5.91
CA PHE A 914 19.04 -23.07 5.15
C PHE A 914 20.22 -24.02 4.96
N ALA A 915 20.64 -24.20 3.72
CA ALA A 915 21.73 -25.08 3.35
C ALA A 915 22.59 -24.47 2.24
N THR A 916 23.83 -24.94 2.16
CA THR A 916 24.79 -24.57 1.10
C THR A 916 25.48 -25.79 0.54
N LEU A 917 25.84 -25.74 -0.74
CA LEU A 917 26.55 -26.83 -1.41
C LEU A 917 27.38 -26.30 -2.58
N MET A 918 28.30 -27.13 -3.08
CA MET A 918 29.03 -26.89 -4.33
C MET A 918 28.43 -27.78 -5.42
N TYR A 919 28.04 -27.20 -6.55
CA TYR A 919 27.53 -27.92 -7.71
C TYR A 919 28.28 -27.46 -8.95
N ASN A 920 29.00 -28.36 -9.63
CA ASN A 920 29.89 -28.05 -10.76
C ASN A 920 30.80 -26.85 -10.46
N GLU A 921 31.54 -26.92 -9.35
CA GLU A 921 32.45 -25.87 -8.85
C GLU A 921 31.78 -24.52 -8.54
N THR A 922 30.45 -24.45 -8.63
CA THR A 922 29.68 -23.24 -8.32
C THR A 922 28.96 -23.42 -6.99
N TRP A 923 29.18 -22.48 -6.09
CA TRP A 923 28.52 -22.48 -4.78
C TRP A 923 27.04 -22.08 -4.88
N LYS A 924 26.17 -22.84 -4.21
CA LYS A 924 24.71 -22.71 -4.22
C LYS A 924 24.16 -22.54 -2.80
N MET A 925 23.10 -21.74 -2.67
CA MET A 925 22.28 -21.63 -1.45
C MET A 925 20.91 -22.25 -1.68
N VAL A 926 20.41 -22.95 -0.67
CA VAL A 926 19.06 -23.52 -0.68
C VAL A 926 18.30 -23.05 0.55
N PHE A 927 17.13 -22.46 0.32
CA PHE A 927 16.19 -22.06 1.36
C PHE A 927 14.94 -22.93 1.24
N GLY A 928 14.76 -23.86 2.19
CA GLY A 928 13.51 -24.58 2.38
C GLY A 928 12.57 -23.75 3.25
N ILE A 929 11.48 -23.24 2.69
CA ILE A 929 10.51 -22.41 3.40
C ILE A 929 9.15 -23.10 3.50
N THR A 930 8.43 -22.78 4.57
CA THR A 930 7.16 -23.44 4.92
C THR A 930 6.06 -23.19 3.89
N GLY A 931 5.24 -24.19 3.63
CA GLY A 931 4.21 -24.21 2.59
C GLY A 931 2.96 -23.35 2.87
N TYR A 932 2.89 -22.62 3.97
CA TYR A 932 1.79 -21.69 4.21
C TYR A 932 2.06 -20.33 3.55
N PRO A 933 1.14 -19.73 2.76
CA PRO A 933 1.45 -18.53 1.99
C PRO A 933 1.95 -17.32 2.80
N SER A 934 1.34 -17.02 3.95
CA SER A 934 1.81 -15.92 4.81
C SER A 934 3.16 -16.21 5.48
N SER A 935 3.37 -17.45 5.94
CA SER A 935 4.63 -17.90 6.53
C SER A 935 5.76 -17.89 5.49
N CYS A 936 5.47 -18.34 4.27
CA CYS A 936 6.34 -18.31 3.11
C CYS A 936 6.81 -16.88 2.81
N ALA A 937 5.90 -15.91 2.81
CA ALA A 937 6.24 -14.50 2.64
C ALA A 937 7.12 -13.95 3.78
N ILE A 938 6.76 -14.22 5.04
CA ILE A 938 7.48 -13.76 6.23
C ILE A 938 8.91 -14.31 6.25
N THR A 939 9.07 -15.62 6.08
CA THR A 939 10.38 -16.29 6.08
C THR A 939 11.23 -15.88 4.89
N CYS A 940 10.64 -15.64 3.71
CA CYS A 940 11.33 -15.08 2.57
C CYS A 940 11.87 -13.67 2.86
N ILE A 941 11.07 -12.79 3.48
CA ILE A 941 11.51 -11.44 3.86
C ILE A 941 12.63 -11.48 4.90
N LEU A 942 12.50 -12.31 5.94
CA LEU A 942 13.46 -12.37 7.04
C LEU A 942 14.81 -12.96 6.62
N PHE A 943 14.79 -14.06 5.87
CA PHE A 943 16.00 -14.85 5.60
C PHE A 943 16.50 -14.69 4.16
N VAL A 944 15.62 -14.85 3.17
CA VAL A 944 16.03 -14.84 1.76
C VAL A 944 16.38 -13.42 1.28
N ILE A 945 15.50 -12.45 1.48
CA ILE A 945 15.76 -11.05 1.08
C ILE A 945 17.01 -10.50 1.79
N ARG A 946 17.24 -10.89 3.05
CA ARG A 946 18.46 -10.59 3.80
C ARG A 946 19.71 -11.18 3.13
N ALA A 947 19.71 -12.48 2.85
CA ALA A 947 20.81 -13.13 2.16
C ALA A 947 21.14 -12.46 0.82
N LEU A 948 20.11 -12.18 0.01
CA LEU A 948 20.28 -11.51 -1.28
C LEU A 948 20.91 -10.11 -1.15
N ARG A 949 20.48 -9.33 -0.14
CA ARG A 949 21.05 -8.02 0.16
C ARG A 949 22.53 -8.10 0.57
N LEU A 950 22.88 -9.08 1.40
CA LEU A 950 24.26 -9.32 1.81
C LEU A 950 25.14 -9.69 0.60
N MET A 951 24.63 -10.54 -0.29
CA MET A 951 25.32 -10.95 -1.52
C MET A 951 25.54 -9.78 -2.51
N GLU A 952 24.64 -8.80 -2.59
CA GLU A 952 24.86 -7.59 -3.41
C GLU A 952 25.60 -6.45 -2.67
N LYS A 953 26.11 -6.70 -1.45
CA LYS A 953 26.73 -5.69 -0.56
C LYS A 953 25.84 -4.46 -0.34
N SER A 954 24.55 -4.71 -0.14
CA SER A 954 23.57 -3.66 0.16
C SER A 954 23.94 -2.90 1.43
N PRO A 955 23.81 -1.55 1.45
CA PRO A 955 24.04 -0.75 2.66
C PRO A 955 23.02 -1.01 3.76
N TYR A 956 21.96 -1.76 3.44
CA TYR A 956 20.93 -2.21 4.36
C TYR A 956 20.73 -3.72 4.20
N ASP A 957 20.82 -4.47 5.28
CA ASP A 957 20.78 -5.95 5.30
C ASP A 957 19.41 -6.53 5.68
N GLY A 958 18.41 -5.70 6.04
CA GLY A 958 17.03 -6.15 6.21
C GLY A 958 16.55 -6.47 7.61
N PHE A 959 17.43 -6.53 8.63
CA PHE A 959 17.09 -7.05 9.95
C PHE A 959 17.50 -6.08 11.06
N VAL A 960 16.75 -5.00 11.21
CA VAL A 960 16.93 -4.07 12.34
C VAL A 960 15.60 -3.95 13.06
N PRO A 961 15.38 -4.71 14.14
CA PRO A 961 14.21 -4.55 14.98
C PRO A 961 14.21 -3.14 15.58
N ILE A 962 13.12 -2.40 15.39
CA ILE A 962 12.91 -1.07 15.97
C ILE A 962 12.06 -1.25 17.22
N SER A 963 12.58 -0.83 18.37
CA SER A 963 11.79 -0.77 19.61
C SER A 963 10.71 0.28 19.47
N VAL A 964 9.47 -0.10 19.78
CA VAL A 964 8.33 0.83 19.80
C VAL A 964 7.88 1.09 21.25
N PRO A 965 7.28 2.26 21.53
CA PRO A 965 6.79 2.57 22.88
C PRO A 965 5.74 1.54 23.37
N PRO A 966 5.61 1.35 24.70
CA PRO A 966 4.54 0.54 25.26
C PRO A 966 3.15 1.03 24.85
N ASN A 967 2.19 0.12 24.68
CA ASN A 967 0.81 0.40 24.26
C ASN A 967 0.67 1.03 22.85
N SER A 968 1.72 1.00 22.04
CA SER A 968 1.70 1.47 20.64
C SER A 968 0.80 0.63 19.71
N PHE A 969 0.43 -0.58 20.16
CA PHE A 969 -0.39 -1.52 19.43
C PHE A 969 -1.48 -2.07 20.35
N ASN A 970 -2.73 -2.02 19.89
CA ASN A 970 -3.85 -2.65 20.59
C ASN A 970 -3.91 -4.13 20.17
N ILE A 971 -3.24 -5.00 20.93
CA ILE A 971 -3.11 -6.42 20.61
C ILE A 971 -3.91 -7.23 21.62
N ARG A 972 -4.86 -8.06 21.14
CA ARG A 972 -5.42 -9.08 22.01
C ARG A 972 -4.38 -10.20 22.16
N PRO A 973 -3.96 -10.53 23.40
CA PRO A 973 -3.12 -11.70 23.61
C PRO A 973 -3.89 -12.95 23.20
N LEU A 974 -3.32 -13.75 22.31
CA LEU A 974 -3.95 -15.01 21.92
C LEU A 974 -4.02 -15.93 23.16
N PRO A 975 -5.17 -16.57 23.42
CA PRO A 975 -5.37 -17.40 24.62
C PRO A 975 -4.43 -18.62 24.69
N TYR A 976 -3.73 -18.97 23.61
CA TYR A 976 -2.95 -20.20 23.47
C TYR A 976 -1.43 -20.01 23.32
N ASN A 977 -0.86 -18.84 23.64
CA ASN A 977 0.60 -18.68 23.58
C ASN A 977 1.29 -19.29 24.83
N ASN A 978 1.19 -20.62 24.96
CA ASN A 978 1.86 -21.41 26.00
C ASN A 978 3.24 -21.93 25.56
N ASP A 979 3.63 -21.69 24.31
CA ASP A 979 4.95 -22.08 23.80
C ASP A 979 5.97 -20.96 24.02
N ASP A 980 7.22 -21.36 24.29
CA ASP A 980 8.35 -20.46 24.49
C ASP A 980 8.83 -19.76 23.19
N CYS A 981 8.08 -19.77 22.08
CA CYS A 981 8.49 -19.25 20.77
C CYS A 981 7.97 -17.81 20.51
N PRO A 982 8.83 -16.88 20.01
CA PRO A 982 8.39 -15.55 19.57
C PRO A 982 7.47 -15.63 18.35
N GLU A 983 6.51 -14.71 18.29
CA GLU A 983 5.52 -14.61 17.22
C GLU A 983 5.75 -13.35 16.37
N TYR A 984 5.73 -13.52 15.05
CA TYR A 984 5.93 -12.49 14.04
C TYR A 984 4.60 -12.21 13.36
N ARG A 985 3.96 -11.09 13.74
CA ARG A 985 2.66 -10.67 13.20
C ARG A 985 2.79 -9.54 12.19
N LEU A 986 1.98 -9.62 11.14
CA LEU A 986 1.87 -8.54 10.17
C LEU A 986 1.16 -7.34 10.80
N VAL A 987 1.78 -6.17 10.65
CA VAL A 987 1.25 -4.93 11.19
C VAL A 987 1.29 -3.83 10.14
N LYS A 988 0.33 -2.92 10.29
CA LYS A 988 0.36 -1.62 9.61
C LYS A 988 0.78 -0.59 10.66
N VAL A 989 2.03 -0.17 10.55
CA VAL A 989 2.64 0.82 11.42
C VAL A 989 2.51 2.19 10.78
N ASN A 990 1.99 3.15 11.52
CA ASN A 990 1.91 4.54 11.09
C ASN A 990 3.26 5.25 11.32
N ARG A 991 3.29 6.56 11.09
CA ARG A 991 4.52 7.36 11.16
C ARG A 991 5.01 7.61 12.59
N THR A 992 4.16 7.46 13.60
CA THR A 992 4.50 7.58 15.02
C THR A 992 4.94 6.25 15.64
N LEU A 993 5.22 5.23 14.81
CA LEU A 993 5.53 3.86 15.25
C LEU A 993 4.42 3.22 16.09
N THR A 994 3.18 3.72 15.97
CA THR A 994 1.99 3.10 16.52
C THR A 994 1.22 2.40 15.40
N GLY A 995 0.36 1.45 15.72
CA GLY A 995 -0.32 0.72 14.66
C GLY A 995 -1.35 -0.27 15.15
N MET A 996 -1.97 -0.92 14.18
CA MET A 996 -2.91 -2.01 14.42
C MET A 996 -2.41 -3.26 13.70
N THR A 997 -2.72 -4.42 14.27
CA THR A 997 -2.58 -5.69 13.56
C THR A 997 -3.49 -5.64 12.33
N THR A 998 -3.00 -6.11 11.18
CA THR A 998 -3.79 -6.06 9.93
C THR A 998 -4.93 -7.09 9.90
N ALA A 999 -5.14 -7.83 10.98
CA ALA A 999 -6.14 -8.86 11.12
C ALA A 999 -6.85 -8.75 12.48
N GLU A 1000 -8.16 -9.00 12.49
CA GLU A 1000 -8.83 -9.64 13.62
C GLU A 1000 -8.20 -11.03 13.78
N ASP A 1001 -7.26 -11.12 14.74
CA ASP A 1001 -6.52 -12.22 15.40
C ASP A 1001 -6.38 -13.65 14.83
N VAL A 1002 -6.96 -14.04 13.69
CA VAL A 1002 -6.84 -15.39 13.12
C VAL A 1002 -6.80 -15.40 11.58
N SER A 1003 -7.10 -14.27 10.92
CA SER A 1003 -7.13 -14.18 9.45
C SER A 1003 -5.73 -14.31 8.84
N ARG A 1004 -5.41 -15.53 8.38
CA ARG A 1004 -4.14 -15.92 7.74
C ARG A 1004 -4.08 -15.59 6.24
N LEU A 1005 -4.96 -14.70 5.77
CA LEU A 1005 -5.15 -14.39 4.36
C LEU A 1005 -3.99 -13.56 3.79
N LEU A 1006 -3.52 -13.93 2.59
CA LEU A 1006 -2.46 -13.22 1.85
C LEU A 1006 -2.78 -11.74 1.61
N SER A 1007 -4.05 -11.33 1.47
CA SER A 1007 -4.43 -9.93 1.24
C SER A 1007 -4.07 -9.01 2.42
N ASN A 1008 -3.90 -9.54 3.63
CA ASN A 1008 -3.44 -8.76 4.78
C ASN A 1008 -1.99 -8.30 4.62
N LEU A 1009 -1.15 -9.07 3.92
CA LEU A 1009 0.22 -8.67 3.59
C LEU A 1009 0.26 -7.42 2.71
N ASP A 1010 -0.75 -7.21 1.85
CA ASP A 1010 -0.84 -6.01 1.00
C ASP A 1010 -1.22 -4.73 1.77
N LYS A 1011 -1.72 -4.88 3.01
CA LYS A 1011 -2.04 -3.80 3.96
C LYS A 1011 -0.91 -3.57 4.97
N ALA A 1012 -0.06 -4.57 5.20
CA ALA A 1012 1.04 -4.53 6.15
C ALA A 1012 2.27 -3.77 5.59
N ASN A 1013 3.02 -3.12 6.48
CA ASN A 1013 4.30 -2.48 6.14
C ASN A 1013 5.44 -2.86 7.10
N GLY A 1014 5.17 -3.74 8.06
CA GLY A 1014 6.18 -4.36 8.93
C GLY A 1014 5.71 -5.63 9.62
N LEU A 1015 6.62 -6.22 10.39
CA LEU A 1015 6.41 -7.37 11.27
C LEU A 1015 6.61 -6.95 12.71
N LEU A 1016 5.61 -7.15 13.54
CA LEU A 1016 5.68 -7.02 14.98
C LEU A 1016 6.20 -8.31 15.59
N ILE A 1017 7.18 -8.19 16.48
CA ILE A 1017 7.75 -9.28 17.25
C ILE A 1017 7.08 -9.29 18.63
N ILE A 1018 6.43 -10.41 18.96
CA ILE A 1018 5.77 -10.64 20.24
C ILE A 1018 6.55 -11.74 20.97
N GLU A 1019 7.18 -11.39 22.09
CA GLU A 1019 7.95 -12.33 22.92
C GLU A 1019 7.02 -13.28 23.71
N PRO A 1020 7.52 -14.45 24.16
CA PRO A 1020 6.75 -15.39 24.98
C PRO A 1020 6.39 -14.82 26.35
N LYS A 1021 5.24 -15.24 26.92
CA LYS A 1021 4.69 -14.74 28.21
C LYS A 1021 5.66 -14.78 29.40
N LYS A 1022 6.69 -15.64 29.40
CA LYS A 1022 7.64 -15.81 30.52
C LYS A 1022 8.63 -14.66 30.72
N LYS A 1023 8.72 -13.68 29.81
CA LYS A 1023 9.70 -12.56 29.89
C LYS A 1023 9.13 -11.24 30.44
N TYR A 1024 7.86 -11.16 30.85
CA TYR A 1024 7.21 -9.88 31.17
C TYR A 1024 7.06 -9.67 32.70
N SER A 1025 7.61 -8.58 33.24
CA SER A 1025 7.73 -8.34 34.69
C SER A 1025 6.94 -7.16 35.26
N SER A 1026 6.28 -6.32 34.45
CA SER A 1026 5.59 -5.11 34.96
C SER A 1026 4.16 -4.96 34.44
N LYS A 1027 3.24 -4.67 35.37
CA LYS A 1027 1.85 -4.27 35.10
C LYS A 1027 1.71 -2.74 35.27
N ASP A 1028 0.85 -2.10 34.50
CA ASP A 1028 0.48 -0.71 34.67
C ASP A 1028 -0.50 -0.50 35.85
N SER A 1029 -0.91 0.75 36.08
CA SER A 1029 -1.85 1.12 37.15
C SER A 1029 -3.23 0.48 37.02
N ASN A 1030 -3.58 -0.05 35.85
CA ASN A 1030 -4.85 -0.73 35.58
C ASN A 1030 -4.71 -2.26 35.69
N GLY A 1031 -3.52 -2.77 35.97
CA GLY A 1031 -3.24 -4.20 36.07
C GLY A 1031 -2.92 -4.88 34.73
N ASP A 1032 -2.80 -4.12 33.64
CA ASP A 1032 -2.45 -4.60 32.32
C ASP A 1032 -0.93 -4.71 32.16
N TYR A 1033 -0.44 -5.75 31.47
CA TYR A 1033 1.00 -5.91 31.25
C TYR A 1033 1.53 -4.79 30.33
N LEU A 1034 2.60 -4.10 30.74
CA LEU A 1034 3.29 -3.13 29.89
C LEU A 1034 4.13 -3.89 28.85
N TYR A 1035 3.73 -3.80 27.58
CA TYR A 1035 4.40 -4.51 26.49
C TYR A 1035 5.40 -3.60 25.77
N SER A 1036 6.69 -3.89 25.81
CA SER A 1036 7.65 -3.35 24.83
C SER A 1036 7.63 -4.24 23.58
N TYR A 1037 7.33 -3.67 22.41
CA TYR A 1037 7.34 -4.43 21.16
C TYR A 1037 8.49 -4.01 20.26
N ASN A 1038 8.97 -4.95 19.45
CA ASN A 1038 9.90 -4.67 18.36
C ASN A 1038 9.19 -4.81 17.02
N VAL A 1039 9.54 -3.96 16.05
CA VAL A 1039 8.99 -4.01 14.69
C VAL A 1039 10.11 -4.07 13.65
N ILE A 1040 10.00 -4.98 12.69
CA ILE A 1040 10.83 -5.02 11.48
C ILE A 1040 10.04 -4.40 10.33
N LEU A 1041 10.48 -3.26 9.81
CA LEU A 1041 9.83 -2.61 8.67
C LEU A 1041 10.31 -3.17 7.34
N PHE A 1042 9.39 -3.35 6.39
CA PHE A 1042 9.70 -3.98 5.09
C PHE A 1042 10.49 -3.10 4.12
N HIS A 1043 10.34 -1.78 4.22
CA HIS A 1043 10.89 -0.85 3.21
C HIS A 1043 12.19 -0.18 3.68
N GLU A 1044 13.23 -0.21 2.83
CA GLU A 1044 14.55 0.40 3.07
C GLU A 1044 14.49 1.89 3.44
N ASN A 1045 13.43 2.59 3.00
CA ASN A 1045 13.25 4.03 3.22
C ASN A 1045 12.80 4.36 4.65
N TYR A 1046 12.49 3.39 5.51
CA TYR A 1046 12.20 3.64 6.92
C TYR A 1046 13.46 3.72 7.79
N TYR A 1047 14.57 3.17 7.33
CA TYR A 1047 15.84 3.13 8.08
C TYR A 1047 16.81 4.25 7.67
N GLN A 1048 16.63 4.86 6.50
CA GLN A 1048 17.36 6.06 6.02
C GLN A 1048 16.67 7.36 6.42
#